data_AF-A0A1L7XU34-F1
#
_entry.id   AF-A0A1L7XU34-F1
#
_cell.length_a   1.000
_cell.length_b   1.000
_cell.length_c   1.000
_cell.angle_alpha   90.00
_cell.angle_beta   90.00
_cell.angle_gamma   90.00
#
_symmetry.space_group_name_H-M   'P 1'
#
loop_
_entity.id
_entity.type
_entity.pdbx_description
1 polymer ?
#
loop_
_entity_poly.entity_id
_entity_poly.type
_entity_poly.pdbx_seq_one_letter_code
_entity_poly.pdbx_strand_id
1 'polypeptide(L)'
;MLGATPQCDFIPLRTTDLEGRGADIQEITDQDEVTQRQWAKGCFCRPLIWTMCSATALITTKRLMFTHGYHYPLTIAFRSFGAALVVYTILLRVASETNHISGGISQWGLRKLTGSDLLVNKYWAFMLPAALAAAASFPMLLVGLLHMPSLPVIVMLFPLAYAAESIVLFLLCSPSRSQKWLPWEAILAVVASSVILYNEYRLMVHGLIWGATGILLMGLSRACFVIGIERSGPEIAVQARLKASHGFVIMTLVFGLLFSGFGIYQKEHIHHMHELDSHTIALMVVNIASIVGTAFSGTSVMTFTPISFNDPQLQFSNIPLPPTELLASLTSNFLVGIASIYWHPTYVSWVQVVAYLIATAWLVGDEQIHAFILHCMDNTQQQFNSKYGKEFSEPRKPSRILTSSSLLITIFFLSLFLSSLSSVSIYSMPLGLPTSFDLSYKPQSKFDIVISMYQESPTSVKSMVERIKSTAYLSALSDVSVIIYTKDPASDLHILKRETGADIVSRLPNTGREGGTYLHHIVSNWDSLAEKTMFIQAHPHNIRELIPRINDYLVPQTGMLSLGFTGVTCQCGSCSDRWGWEDKWAVVPTLYEKIYGAPCDSNQEITLSYKGQFIASAARIRGIGKKNYKNLLDAITSRDGWAHNATMLALGGNGDEGGMDEVGEGDSPSNPYFGFTVERIWGLLIQCGTDKAVAARCPSLLSGMGRGDDVGDCQCLDEAG
;
A
#
# COMPACT_ATOMS: atom_id res chain seq x y z
N MET A 1 4.81 66.04 18.54
CA MET A 1 4.92 65.01 19.61
C MET A 1 4.75 63.66 18.92
N LEU A 2 5.72 63.01 18.27
CA LEU A 2 7.15 62.75 18.51
C LEU A 2 7.48 62.11 19.87
N GLY A 3 7.95 60.86 19.81
CA GLY A 3 8.54 60.05 20.88
C GLY A 3 8.09 58.58 20.76
N ALA A 4 8.94 57.54 20.72
CA ALA A 4 10.39 57.43 20.73
C ALA A 4 10.75 56.01 20.26
N THR A 5 11.80 55.88 19.45
CA THR A 5 12.48 54.62 19.10
C THR A 5 13.77 54.51 19.91
N PRO A 6 14.17 53.34 20.44
CA PRO A 6 15.48 53.18 21.05
C PRO A 6 16.56 52.98 19.98
N GLN A 7 17.60 53.81 20.06
CA GLN A 7 18.88 53.68 19.35
C GLN A 7 19.65 52.47 19.85
N CYS A 8 20.20 51.67 18.93
CA CYS A 8 21.33 50.77 19.21
C CYS A 8 22.61 51.46 18.73
N ASP A 9 23.51 51.73 19.66
CA ASP A 9 24.83 52.30 19.41
C ASP A 9 25.73 51.29 18.68
N PHE A 10 26.27 51.71 17.54
CA PHE A 10 27.36 51.03 16.85
C PHE A 10 28.69 51.45 17.48
N ILE A 11 29.40 50.51 18.10
CA ILE A 11 30.80 50.67 18.50
C ILE A 11 31.67 50.29 17.29
N PRO A 12 32.53 51.18 16.77
CA PRO A 12 33.44 50.83 15.68
C PRO A 12 34.64 50.06 16.26
N LEU A 13 34.81 48.80 15.85
CA LEU A 13 36.00 48.01 16.15
C LEU A 13 37.19 48.55 15.36
N ARG A 14 38.19 48.97 16.12
CA ARG A 14 39.50 49.47 15.70
C ARG A 14 40.31 48.32 15.09
N THR A 15 40.76 48.48 13.86
CA THR A 15 41.73 47.60 13.20
C THR A 15 43.13 47.90 13.73
N THR A 16 43.70 46.96 14.50
CA THR A 16 45.13 46.89 14.80
C THR A 16 45.61 45.45 14.64
N ASP A 17 46.68 45.33 13.86
CA ASP A 17 47.70 44.28 13.81
C ASP A 17 47.32 42.87 13.31
N LEU A 18 47.57 42.65 12.01
CA LEU A 18 47.65 41.36 11.33
C LEU A 18 49.12 41.06 10.98
N GLU A 19 49.93 40.73 11.98
CA GLU A 19 51.21 40.01 11.80
C GLU A 19 51.31 38.98 12.93
N GLY A 20 50.80 37.76 12.69
CA GLY A 20 50.79 36.69 13.68
C GLY A 20 49.87 35.50 13.39
N ARG A 21 49.04 35.54 12.34
CA ARG A 21 47.99 34.54 12.06
C ARG A 21 48.40 33.34 11.19
N GLY A 22 49.68 33.20 10.85
CA GLY A 22 50.15 32.15 9.93
C GLY A 22 50.19 30.74 10.52
N ALA A 23 50.42 30.59 11.83
CA ALA A 23 50.58 29.28 12.48
C ALA A 23 49.23 28.68 12.93
N ASP A 24 48.31 29.49 13.49
CA ASP A 24 47.00 29.01 13.95
C ASP A 24 46.06 28.60 12.80
N ILE A 25 46.18 29.22 11.62
CA ILE A 25 45.34 28.85 10.47
C ILE A 25 45.74 27.48 9.93
N GLN A 26 47.05 27.16 9.97
CA GLN A 26 47.57 25.89 9.45
C GLN A 26 47.12 24.71 10.32
N GLU A 27 47.13 24.87 11.65
CA GLU A 27 46.70 23.84 12.62
C GLU A 27 45.17 23.61 12.58
N ILE A 28 44.39 24.67 12.28
CA ILE A 28 42.93 24.54 12.06
C ILE A 28 42.63 23.82 10.74
N THR A 29 43.36 24.10 9.65
CA THR A 29 43.19 23.36 8.38
C THR A 29 43.63 21.90 8.47
N ASP A 30 44.69 21.58 9.21
CA ASP A 30 45.12 20.19 9.42
C ASP A 30 44.15 19.41 10.32
N GLN A 31 43.54 20.05 11.33
CA GLN A 31 42.47 19.43 12.12
C GLN A 31 41.20 19.21 11.30
N ASP A 32 40.80 20.14 10.44
CA ASP A 32 39.65 19.96 9.54
C ASP A 32 39.91 18.87 8.48
N GLU A 33 41.13 18.73 7.94
CA GLU A 33 41.49 17.65 7.02
C GLU A 33 41.54 16.26 7.71
N VAL A 34 42.05 16.17 8.94
CA VAL A 34 42.05 14.92 9.72
C VAL A 34 40.64 14.52 10.12
N THR A 35 39.79 15.50 10.47
CA THR A 35 38.39 15.27 10.79
C THR A 35 37.60 14.87 9.53
N GLN A 36 37.82 15.52 8.38
CA GLN A 36 37.24 15.11 7.09
C GLN A 36 37.70 13.71 6.66
N ARG A 37 38.98 13.34 6.85
CA ARG A 37 39.49 11.98 6.56
C ARG A 37 38.92 10.93 7.50
N GLN A 38 38.65 11.26 8.76
CA GLN A 38 37.95 10.36 9.69
C GLN A 38 36.45 10.23 9.38
N TRP A 39 35.81 11.29 8.87
CA TRP A 39 34.42 11.25 8.38
C TRP A 39 34.28 10.48 7.06
N ALA A 40 35.28 10.53 6.17
CA ALA A 40 35.31 9.78 4.91
C ALA A 40 35.47 8.26 5.10
N LYS A 41 36.01 7.82 6.24
CA LYS A 41 35.98 6.40 6.68
C LYS A 41 34.72 6.05 7.48
N GLY A 42 33.72 6.94 7.50
CA GLY A 42 32.38 6.67 8.00
C GLY A 42 31.84 5.39 7.36
N CYS A 43 31.54 4.41 8.21
CA CYS A 43 31.27 3.05 7.84
C CYS A 43 30.06 2.95 6.88
N PHE A 44 30.31 2.76 5.57
CA PHE A 44 29.30 2.43 4.54
C PHE A 44 28.35 1.29 4.97
N CYS A 45 28.77 0.47 5.93
CA CYS A 45 27.96 -0.58 6.53
C CYS A 45 26.65 -0.07 7.12
N ARG A 46 26.59 1.15 7.69
CA ARG A 46 25.36 1.62 8.35
C ARG A 46 24.21 1.90 7.35
N PRO A 47 24.38 2.74 6.31
CA PRO A 47 23.36 2.88 5.26
C PRO A 47 23.01 1.56 4.56
N LEU A 48 24.00 0.66 4.39
CA LEU A 48 23.77 -0.66 3.79
C LEU A 48 22.87 -1.55 4.67
N ILE A 49 23.16 -1.64 5.98
CA ILE A 49 22.33 -2.39 6.94
C ILE A 49 20.92 -1.81 6.95
N TRP A 50 20.80 -0.48 7.00
CA TRP A 50 19.49 0.18 6.96
C TRP A 50 18.72 -0.16 5.69
N THR A 51 19.38 -0.12 4.53
CA THR A 51 18.78 -0.45 3.22
C THR A 51 18.23 -1.87 3.23
N MET A 52 19.02 -2.83 3.68
CA MET A 52 18.62 -4.24 3.73
C MET A 52 17.50 -4.48 4.74
N CYS A 53 17.61 -3.92 5.94
CA CYS A 53 16.58 -4.03 6.98
C CYS A 53 15.27 -3.37 6.54
N SER A 54 15.33 -2.19 5.94
CA SER A 54 14.15 -1.44 5.47
C SER A 54 13.42 -2.21 4.37
N ALA A 55 14.15 -2.69 3.36
CA ALA A 55 13.56 -3.46 2.27
C ALA A 55 12.96 -4.77 2.80
N THR A 56 13.69 -5.49 3.65
CA THR A 56 13.22 -6.73 4.27
C THR A 56 11.99 -6.50 5.13
N ALA A 57 11.93 -5.42 5.92
CA ALA A 57 10.77 -5.09 6.73
C ALA A 57 9.51 -4.88 5.88
N LEU A 58 9.55 -4.05 4.84
CA LEU A 58 8.40 -3.80 3.95
C LEU A 58 7.91 -5.08 3.26
N ILE A 59 8.85 -5.84 2.69
CA ILE A 59 8.61 -7.12 2.04
C ILE A 59 7.95 -8.11 2.98
N THR A 60 8.53 -8.31 4.16
CA THR A 60 8.07 -9.35 5.09
C THR A 60 6.77 -8.95 5.74
N THR A 61 6.51 -7.66 6.01
CA THR A 61 5.19 -7.18 6.45
C THR A 61 4.13 -7.48 5.39
N LYS A 62 4.40 -7.19 4.11
CA LYS A 62 3.46 -7.50 3.02
C LYS A 62 3.20 -9.00 2.90
N ARG A 63 4.24 -9.83 2.96
CA ARG A 63 4.10 -11.30 2.91
C ARG A 63 3.36 -11.88 4.11
N LEU A 64 3.59 -11.37 5.33
CA LEU A 64 2.82 -11.77 6.50
C LEU A 64 1.34 -11.51 6.30
N MET A 65 1.00 -10.31 5.83
CA MET A 65 -0.39 -9.88 5.65
C MET A 65 -1.10 -10.53 4.47
N PHE A 66 -0.41 -11.03 3.43
CA PHE A 66 -1.07 -11.56 2.23
C PHE A 66 -0.80 -13.04 1.99
N THR A 67 0.46 -13.48 2.13
CA THR A 67 0.83 -14.88 1.88
C THR A 67 0.56 -15.76 3.08
N HIS A 68 0.73 -15.25 4.30
CA HIS A 68 0.54 -16.00 5.54
C HIS A 68 -0.80 -15.71 6.25
N GLY A 69 -1.69 -14.93 5.62
CA GLY A 69 -3.02 -14.62 6.17
C GLY A 69 -3.02 -13.81 7.48
N TYR A 70 -1.88 -13.22 7.89
CA TYR A 70 -1.79 -12.48 9.15
C TYR A 70 -2.23 -11.02 8.96
N HIS A 71 -3.53 -10.80 8.82
CA HIS A 71 -4.16 -9.52 8.47
C HIS A 71 -4.25 -8.49 9.63
N TYR A 72 -3.28 -8.48 10.55
CA TYR A 72 -3.31 -7.68 11.79
C TYR A 72 -2.19 -6.62 11.83
N PRO A 73 -2.27 -5.55 11.02
CA PRO A 73 -1.23 -4.52 10.94
C PRO A 73 -0.96 -3.81 12.28
N LEU A 74 -1.97 -3.56 13.10
CA LEU A 74 -1.81 -2.89 14.40
C LEU A 74 -1.13 -3.81 15.41
N THR A 75 -1.41 -5.11 15.36
CA THR A 75 -0.69 -6.12 16.15
C THR A 75 0.78 -6.20 15.74
N ILE A 76 1.10 -6.16 14.45
CA ILE A 76 2.49 -6.08 13.96
C ILE A 76 3.14 -4.79 14.50
N ALA A 77 2.46 -3.64 14.42
CA ALA A 77 2.97 -2.38 14.94
C ALA A 77 3.25 -2.43 16.45
N PHE A 78 2.28 -2.93 17.23
CA PHE A 78 2.39 -3.06 18.68
C PHE A 78 3.59 -3.93 19.09
N ARG A 79 3.74 -5.11 18.46
CA ARG A 79 4.87 -6.01 18.70
C ARG A 79 6.21 -5.37 18.31
N SER A 80 6.23 -4.63 17.21
CA SER A 80 7.42 -3.91 16.75
C SER A 80 7.84 -2.80 17.70
N PHE A 81 6.89 -1.99 18.19
CA PHE A 81 7.18 -0.98 19.22
C PHE A 81 7.65 -1.61 20.54
N GLY A 82 7.04 -2.72 20.96
CA GLY A 82 7.45 -3.45 22.17
C GLY A 82 8.87 -4.00 22.04
N ALA A 83 9.19 -4.64 20.92
CA ALA A 83 10.53 -5.15 20.65
C ALA A 83 11.57 -4.02 20.57
N ALA A 84 11.24 -2.92 19.89
CA ALA A 84 12.10 -1.74 19.82
C ALA A 84 12.37 -1.12 21.20
N LEU A 85 11.36 -1.07 22.08
CA LEU A 85 11.51 -0.59 23.45
C LEU A 85 12.42 -1.49 24.30
N VAL A 86 12.28 -2.82 24.16
CA VAL A 86 13.16 -3.78 24.83
C VAL A 86 14.60 -3.62 24.35
N VAL A 87 14.82 -3.60 23.04
CA VAL A 87 16.15 -3.44 22.45
C VAL A 87 16.77 -2.11 22.86
N TYR A 88 16.00 -1.02 22.81
CA TYR A 88 16.46 0.29 23.26
C TYR A 88 16.89 0.28 24.73
N THR A 89 16.09 -0.36 25.60
CA THR A 89 16.41 -0.48 27.04
C THR A 89 17.69 -1.30 27.26
N ILE A 90 17.87 -2.40 26.52
CA ILE A 90 19.09 -3.21 26.56
C ILE A 90 20.29 -2.38 26.10
N LEU A 91 20.18 -1.67 24.98
CA LEU A 91 21.25 -0.83 24.45
C LEU A 91 21.65 0.28 25.44
N LEU A 92 20.67 0.90 26.10
CA LEU A 92 20.94 1.89 27.15
C LEU A 92 21.69 1.29 28.35
N ARG A 93 21.38 0.04 28.74
CA ARG A 93 22.08 -0.65 29.85
C ARG A 93 23.50 -1.04 29.45
N VAL A 94 23.67 -1.68 28.30
CA VAL A 94 24.99 -2.15 27.81
C VAL A 94 25.94 -0.98 27.57
N ALA A 95 25.45 0.11 26.98
CA ALA A 95 26.24 1.32 26.74
C ALA A 95 26.65 2.04 28.04
N SER A 96 25.95 1.79 29.16
CA SER A 96 26.32 2.34 30.47
C SER A 96 27.54 1.65 31.09
N GLU A 97 27.73 0.35 30.81
CA GLU A 97 28.77 -0.48 31.42
C GLU A 97 30.12 -0.40 30.69
N THR A 98 30.12 -0.20 29.37
CA THR A 98 31.33 -0.20 28.53
C THR A 98 32.00 1.17 28.45
N ASN A 99 32.53 1.66 29.58
CA ASN A 99 33.30 2.92 29.63
C ASN A 99 34.72 2.83 29.01
N HIS A 100 35.19 1.64 28.60
CA HIS A 100 36.61 1.41 28.27
C HIS A 100 36.91 0.86 26.86
N ILE A 101 35.91 0.55 26.02
CA ILE A 101 36.17 -0.01 24.68
C ILE A 101 36.09 1.11 23.64
N SER A 102 37.26 1.65 23.32
CA SER A 102 37.45 2.63 22.24
C SER A 102 37.10 2.03 20.88
N GLY A 103 36.20 2.67 20.14
CA GLY A 103 36.34 2.78 18.67
C GLY A 103 35.11 2.51 17.80
N GLY A 104 34.22 1.57 18.14
CA GLY A 104 33.19 1.11 17.19
C GLY A 104 31.74 1.45 17.52
N ILE A 105 31.32 1.24 18.77
CA ILE A 105 29.88 1.24 19.13
C ILE A 105 29.38 2.65 19.47
N SER A 106 30.27 3.59 19.82
CA SER A 106 29.87 4.97 20.16
C SER A 106 29.28 5.77 18.99
N GLN A 107 29.37 5.26 17.75
CA GLN A 107 28.81 5.90 16.55
C GLN A 107 27.29 5.68 16.37
N TRP A 108 26.66 4.82 17.18
CA TRP A 108 25.22 4.54 17.11
C TRP A 108 24.36 5.58 17.85
N GLY A 109 24.95 6.69 18.32
CA GLY A 109 24.23 7.82 18.92
C GLY A 109 23.67 7.57 20.33
N LEU A 110 23.93 6.41 20.92
CA LEU A 110 23.50 6.04 22.27
C LEU A 110 24.63 6.35 23.27
N ARG A 111 24.62 7.53 23.88
CA ARG A 111 25.57 7.90 24.95
C ARG A 111 24.98 7.57 26.32
N LYS A 112 25.86 7.30 27.29
CA LYS A 112 25.54 6.96 28.69
C LYS A 112 24.60 7.99 29.33
N LEU A 113 23.45 7.52 29.83
CA LEU A 113 22.58 8.31 30.70
C LEU A 113 23.19 8.40 32.11
N THR A 114 23.21 9.60 32.68
CA THR A 114 23.38 9.75 34.13
C THR A 114 22.02 9.59 34.82
N GLY A 115 21.97 9.07 36.06
CA GLY A 115 20.72 8.69 36.73
C GLY A 115 19.67 9.80 36.88
N SER A 116 20.06 11.07 36.78
CA SER A 116 19.16 12.24 36.77
C SER A 116 18.57 12.57 35.39
N ASP A 117 19.03 11.92 34.31
CA ASP A 117 18.60 12.17 32.92
C ASP A 117 17.31 11.44 32.55
N LEU A 118 16.82 10.53 33.41
CA LEU A 118 15.59 9.75 33.21
C LEU A 118 14.33 10.45 33.75
N LEU A 119 14.49 11.57 34.45
CA LEU A 119 13.38 12.39 34.94
C LEU A 119 12.88 13.30 33.81
N VAL A 120 11.54 13.46 33.74
CA VAL A 120 10.85 14.30 32.75
C VAL A 120 11.49 15.69 32.74
N ASN A 121 12.18 15.99 31.64
CA ASN A 121 12.92 17.24 31.47
C ASN A 121 12.10 18.22 30.62
N LYS A 122 12.29 19.53 30.83
CA LYS A 122 11.69 20.60 30.03
C LYS A 122 11.90 20.39 28.51
N TYR A 123 13.00 19.77 28.10
CA TYR A 123 13.30 19.46 26.69
C TYR A 123 12.37 18.41 26.08
N TRP A 124 11.74 17.52 26.87
CA TRP A 124 10.81 16.52 26.36
C TRP A 124 9.53 17.15 25.85
N ALA A 125 9.08 18.26 26.46
CA ALA A 125 7.88 18.97 26.03
C ALA A 125 7.98 19.45 24.58
N PHE A 126 9.16 19.86 24.12
CA PHE A 126 9.38 20.27 22.72
C PHE A 126 9.41 19.09 21.73
N MET A 127 9.66 17.88 22.22
CA MET A 127 9.68 16.65 21.41
C MET A 127 8.31 15.99 21.30
N LEU A 128 7.33 16.39 22.12
CA LEU A 128 6.01 15.77 22.17
C LEU A 128 5.28 15.76 20.81
N PRO A 129 5.21 16.86 20.03
CA PRO A 129 4.54 16.85 18.73
C PRO A 129 5.21 15.89 17.73
N ALA A 130 6.54 15.86 17.72
CA ALA A 130 7.31 14.95 16.89
C ALA A 130 7.01 13.49 17.26
N ALA A 131 7.06 13.16 18.55
CA ALA A 131 6.84 11.81 19.04
C ALA A 131 5.42 11.29 18.76
N LEU A 132 4.39 12.15 18.94
CA LEU A 132 3.00 11.79 18.61
C LEU A 132 2.81 11.51 17.12
N ALA A 133 3.37 12.37 16.26
CA ALA A 133 3.29 12.19 14.81
C ALA A 133 4.02 10.91 14.36
N ALA A 134 5.22 10.62 14.90
CA ALA A 134 5.95 9.39 14.62
C ALA A 134 5.18 8.15 15.10
N ALA A 135 4.66 8.18 16.33
CA ALA A 135 3.90 7.09 16.92
C ALA A 135 2.63 6.74 16.13
N ALA A 136 1.94 7.75 15.57
CA ALA A 136 0.77 7.55 14.74
C ALA A 136 1.13 7.11 13.30
N SER A 137 2.23 7.63 12.75
CA SER A 137 2.61 7.40 11.35
C SER A 137 2.81 5.93 11.00
N PHE A 138 3.46 5.16 11.88
CA PHE A 138 3.82 3.77 11.63
C PHE A 138 2.62 2.82 11.55
N PRO A 139 1.71 2.75 12.54
CA PRO A 139 0.51 1.91 12.42
C PRO A 139 -0.37 2.32 11.24
N MET A 140 -0.50 3.62 10.96
CA MET A 140 -1.24 4.11 9.79
C MET A 140 -0.61 3.63 8.47
N LEU A 141 0.72 3.66 8.36
CA LEU A 141 1.42 3.12 7.19
C LEU A 141 1.20 1.60 7.05
N LEU A 142 1.22 0.83 8.14
CA LEU A 142 0.94 -0.61 8.09
C LEU A 142 -0.49 -0.91 7.63
N VAL A 143 -1.48 -0.14 8.11
CA VAL A 143 -2.85 -0.19 7.61
C VAL A 143 -2.92 0.19 6.12
N GLY A 144 -2.17 1.21 5.71
CA GLY A 144 -2.01 1.57 4.29
C GLY A 144 -1.44 0.43 3.45
N LEU A 145 -0.40 -0.26 3.94
CA LEU A 145 0.22 -1.43 3.29
C LEU A 145 -0.74 -2.63 3.17
N LEU A 146 -1.65 -2.81 4.12
CA LEU A 146 -2.71 -3.81 4.03
C LEU A 146 -3.69 -3.46 2.89
N HIS A 147 -4.04 -2.19 2.73
CA HIS A 147 -5.09 -1.76 1.79
C HIS A 147 -4.60 -1.33 0.40
N MET A 148 -3.31 -1.07 0.17
CA MET A 148 -2.79 -0.91 -1.20
C MET A 148 -2.16 -2.22 -1.69
N PRO A 149 -2.67 -2.85 -2.76
CA PRO A 149 -2.06 -4.06 -3.31
C PRO A 149 -0.63 -3.83 -3.82
N SER A 150 -0.40 -2.71 -4.50
CA SER A 150 0.88 -2.35 -5.11
C SER A 150 1.88 -1.82 -4.07
N LEU A 151 2.77 -2.69 -3.60
CA LEU A 151 3.87 -2.30 -2.72
C LEU A 151 4.85 -1.29 -3.38
N PRO A 152 5.20 -1.41 -4.68
CA PRO A 152 6.04 -0.42 -5.37
C PRO A 152 5.47 1.01 -5.30
N VAL A 153 4.16 1.18 -5.42
CA VAL A 153 3.56 2.52 -5.37
C VAL A 153 3.67 3.15 -3.99
N ILE A 154 3.43 2.40 -2.90
CA ILE A 154 3.61 2.94 -1.55
C ILE A 154 5.04 3.46 -1.35
N VAL A 155 6.05 2.71 -1.74
CA VAL A 155 7.44 3.14 -1.54
C VAL A 155 7.82 4.32 -2.43
N MET A 156 7.23 4.42 -3.63
CA MET A 156 7.39 5.58 -4.52
C MET A 156 6.75 6.86 -3.96
N LEU A 157 5.88 6.78 -2.94
CA LEU A 157 5.29 7.94 -2.28
C LEU A 157 6.14 8.49 -1.13
N PHE A 158 7.23 7.84 -0.71
CA PHE A 158 8.11 8.35 0.36
C PHE A 158 8.71 9.75 0.14
N PRO A 159 8.92 10.26 -1.10
CA PRO A 159 9.24 11.67 -1.33
C PRO A 159 8.25 12.65 -0.67
N LEU A 160 6.99 12.26 -0.46
CA LEU A 160 6.01 13.07 0.26
C LEU A 160 6.38 13.36 1.72
N ALA A 161 7.12 12.46 2.38
CA ALA A 161 7.58 12.72 3.75
C ALA A 161 8.54 13.93 3.78
N TYR A 162 9.48 14.00 2.83
CA TYR A 162 10.40 15.13 2.71
C TYR A 162 9.68 16.40 2.27
N ALA A 163 8.73 16.30 1.34
CA ALA A 163 7.90 17.44 0.94
C ALA A 163 7.10 18.01 2.13
N ALA A 164 6.48 17.15 2.93
CA ALA A 164 5.76 17.55 4.14
C ALA A 164 6.69 18.17 5.18
N GLU A 165 7.88 17.61 5.37
CA GLU A 165 8.92 18.21 6.24
C GLU A 165 9.25 19.64 5.78
N SER A 166 9.63 19.83 4.51
CA SER A 166 9.99 21.14 3.97
C SER A 166 8.86 22.17 4.07
N ILE A 167 7.62 21.77 3.79
CA ILE A 167 6.45 22.66 3.88
C ILE A 167 6.18 23.07 5.33
N VAL A 168 6.23 22.13 6.28
CA VAL A 168 5.99 22.44 7.70
C VAL A 168 7.07 23.37 8.24
N LEU A 169 8.34 23.10 7.92
CA LEU A 169 9.45 23.98 8.31
C LEU A 169 9.31 25.38 7.70
N PHE A 170 8.92 25.47 6.43
CA PHE A 170 8.61 26.76 5.80
C PHE A 170 7.49 27.49 6.55
N LEU A 171 6.34 26.85 6.78
CA LEU A 171 5.19 27.50 7.41
C LEU A 171 5.43 27.92 8.86
N LEU A 172 6.16 27.12 9.64
CA LEU A 172 6.35 27.36 11.08
C LEU A 172 7.60 28.19 11.41
N CYS A 173 8.61 28.21 10.52
CA CYS A 173 9.89 28.90 10.76
C CYS A 173 10.16 30.08 9.81
N SER A 174 9.32 30.31 8.78
CA SER A 174 9.42 31.43 7.82
C SER A 174 9.59 32.82 8.44
N PRO A 175 8.95 33.19 9.57
CA PRO A 175 9.09 34.54 10.11
C PRO A 175 10.49 34.91 10.63
N SER A 176 11.38 33.92 10.85
CA SER A 176 12.68 34.16 11.50
C SER A 176 13.90 34.06 10.58
N ARG A 177 13.75 33.73 9.28
CA ARG A 177 14.88 33.41 8.38
C ARG A 177 14.72 33.90 6.94
N SER A 178 15.84 33.92 6.20
CA SER A 178 16.03 34.53 4.86
C SER A 178 15.28 33.86 3.68
N GLN A 179 14.57 32.75 3.92
CA GLN A 179 13.91 31.98 2.86
C GLN A 179 12.53 32.58 2.53
N LYS A 180 12.53 33.59 1.65
CA LYS A 180 11.32 34.33 1.23
C LYS A 180 10.39 33.55 0.28
N TRP A 181 10.82 32.39 -0.22
CA TRP A 181 10.14 31.67 -1.30
C TRP A 181 9.70 30.28 -0.85
N LEU A 182 8.53 29.87 -1.37
CA LEU A 182 7.96 28.55 -1.16
C LEU A 182 8.91 27.47 -1.71
N PRO A 183 9.13 26.33 -0.99
CA PRO A 183 10.00 25.25 -1.46
C PRO A 183 9.36 24.56 -2.66
N TRP A 184 9.77 24.95 -3.87
CA TRP A 184 9.23 24.44 -5.13
C TRP A 184 9.52 22.94 -5.30
N GLU A 185 10.61 22.43 -4.72
CA GLU A 185 10.98 21.02 -4.69
C GLU A 185 9.87 20.19 -4.03
N ALA A 186 9.30 20.69 -2.93
CA ALA A 186 8.20 20.03 -2.23
C ALA A 186 6.92 20.01 -3.08
N ILE A 187 6.62 21.09 -3.80
CA ILE A 187 5.47 21.16 -4.71
C ILE A 187 5.62 20.14 -5.83
N LEU A 188 6.80 20.05 -6.45
CA LEU A 188 7.07 19.08 -7.50
C LEU A 188 6.97 17.65 -6.99
N ALA A 189 7.46 17.35 -5.78
CA ALA A 189 7.31 16.03 -5.18
C ALA A 189 5.83 15.67 -4.97
N VAL A 190 4.97 16.62 -4.59
CA VAL A 190 3.51 16.42 -4.47
C VAL A 190 2.87 16.18 -5.84
N VAL A 191 3.23 16.97 -6.86
CA VAL A 191 2.75 16.78 -8.23
C VAL A 191 3.16 15.41 -8.79
N ALA A 192 4.43 15.03 -8.62
CA ALA A 192 4.94 13.73 -9.05
C ALA A 192 4.24 12.57 -8.34
N SER A 193 4.00 12.70 -7.02
CA SER A 193 3.23 11.71 -6.26
C SER A 193 1.79 11.58 -6.74
N SER A 194 1.18 12.69 -7.17
CA SER A 194 -0.14 12.68 -7.81
C SER A 194 -0.13 11.95 -9.14
N VAL A 195 0.93 12.13 -9.96
CA VAL A 195 1.13 11.36 -11.21
C VAL A 195 1.30 9.87 -10.93
N ILE A 196 2.02 9.50 -9.87
CA ILE A 196 2.22 8.11 -9.47
C ILE A 196 0.88 7.46 -9.12
N LEU A 197 0.07 8.14 -8.29
CA LEU A 197 -1.26 7.68 -7.89
C LEU A 197 -2.26 7.65 -9.05
N TYR A 198 -2.19 8.61 -9.97
CA TYR A 198 -3.05 8.67 -11.15
C TYR A 198 -2.83 7.47 -12.09
N ASN A 199 -1.60 6.97 -12.17
CA ASN A 199 -1.25 5.81 -12.98
C ASN A 199 -1.27 4.50 -12.18
N GLU A 200 -1.71 4.50 -10.91
CA GLU A 200 -1.85 3.27 -10.13
C GLU A 200 -3.18 2.59 -10.47
N TYR A 201 -3.08 1.45 -11.13
CA TYR A 201 -4.24 0.70 -11.62
C TYR A 201 -5.01 -0.02 -10.50
N ARG A 202 -4.43 -0.26 -9.31
CA ARG A 202 -5.14 -0.87 -8.15
C ARG A 202 -5.32 0.10 -6.98
N LEU A 203 -5.69 1.34 -7.27
CA LEU A 203 -5.88 2.33 -6.23
C LEU A 203 -7.10 1.96 -5.36
N MET A 204 -6.92 2.00 -4.03
CA MET A 204 -8.00 1.78 -3.05
C MET A 204 -8.08 2.98 -2.10
N VAL A 205 -9.31 3.40 -1.78
CA VAL A 205 -9.57 4.58 -0.93
C VAL A 205 -8.91 4.44 0.44
N HIS A 206 -9.08 3.31 1.11
CA HIS A 206 -8.48 3.06 2.43
C HIS A 206 -6.95 3.07 2.38
N GLY A 207 -6.37 2.47 1.33
CA GLY A 207 -4.92 2.49 1.13
C GLY A 207 -4.38 3.90 0.94
N LEU A 208 -5.09 4.73 0.15
CA LEU A 208 -4.74 6.13 -0.07
C LEU A 208 -4.81 6.95 1.22
N ILE A 209 -5.91 6.84 1.97
CA ILE A 209 -6.10 7.61 3.21
C ILE A 209 -5.04 7.24 4.24
N TRP A 210 -4.92 5.96 4.60
CA TRP A 210 -4.03 5.53 5.68
C TRP A 210 -2.56 5.56 5.27
N GLY A 211 -2.24 5.12 4.06
CA GLY A 211 -0.87 5.09 3.54
C GLY A 211 -0.29 6.48 3.36
N ALA A 212 -0.97 7.36 2.61
CA ALA A 212 -0.47 8.72 2.39
C ALA A 212 -0.44 9.54 3.69
N THR A 213 -1.45 9.42 4.55
CA THR A 213 -1.45 10.13 5.84
C THR A 213 -0.32 9.64 6.75
N GLY A 214 -0.03 8.34 6.77
CA GLY A 214 1.13 7.79 7.48
C GLY A 214 2.43 8.44 7.02
N ILE A 215 2.66 8.53 5.70
CA ILE A 215 3.87 9.15 5.10
C ILE A 215 3.93 10.66 5.42
N LEU A 216 2.82 11.38 5.32
CA LEU A 216 2.76 12.81 5.66
C LEU A 216 3.05 13.05 7.15
N LEU A 217 2.56 12.18 8.05
CA LEU A 217 2.85 12.25 9.48
C LEU A 217 4.32 11.94 9.79
N MET A 218 4.99 11.08 9.01
CA MET A 218 6.45 10.93 9.09
C MET A 218 7.13 12.27 8.80
N GLY A 219 6.76 12.94 7.70
CA GLY A 219 7.30 14.26 7.36
C GLY A 219 7.02 15.34 8.41
N LEU A 220 5.81 15.39 8.95
CA LEU A 220 5.45 16.27 10.06
C LEU A 220 6.30 15.98 11.30
N SER A 221 6.49 14.72 11.63
CA SER A 221 7.31 14.32 12.77
C SER A 221 8.75 14.78 12.61
N ARG A 222 9.33 14.65 11.41
CA ARG A 222 10.69 15.13 11.09
C ARG A 222 10.80 16.64 11.29
N ALA A 223 9.88 17.39 10.71
CA ALA A 223 9.83 18.84 10.86
C ALA A 223 9.73 19.26 12.34
N CYS A 224 8.80 18.67 13.09
CA CYS A 224 8.64 18.96 14.52
C CYS A 224 9.87 18.57 15.34
N PHE A 225 10.56 17.49 14.96
CA PHE A 225 11.80 17.05 15.62
C PHE A 225 12.90 18.10 15.43
N VAL A 226 13.11 18.58 14.20
CA VAL A 226 14.09 19.63 13.90
C VAL A 226 13.77 20.92 14.66
N ILE A 227 12.51 21.37 14.65
CA ILE A 227 12.04 22.54 15.40
C ILE A 227 12.31 22.38 16.91
N GLY A 228 12.00 21.20 17.46
CA GLY A 228 12.16 20.95 18.89
C GLY A 228 13.63 20.89 19.31
N ILE A 229 14.52 20.38 18.46
CA ILE A 229 15.97 20.39 18.71
C ILE A 229 16.49 21.83 18.73
N GLU A 230 16.07 22.68 17.79
CA GLU A 230 16.49 24.08 17.75
C GLU A 230 16.00 24.85 18.99
N ARG A 231 14.73 24.66 19.37
CA ARG A 231 14.14 25.30 20.57
C ARG A 231 14.77 24.86 21.89
N SER A 232 15.51 23.76 21.90
CA SER A 232 16.21 23.27 23.09
C SER A 232 17.44 24.12 23.46
N GLY A 233 17.82 25.10 22.62
CA GLY A 233 18.77 26.17 22.95
C GLY A 233 20.25 25.86 22.66
N PRO A 234 21.10 26.88 22.46
CA PRO A 234 22.50 26.71 22.04
C PRO A 234 23.52 26.46 23.18
N GLU A 235 23.21 26.77 24.45
CA GLU A 235 24.28 26.97 25.46
C GLU A 235 24.91 25.72 26.11
N ILE A 236 24.44 24.49 25.86
CA ILE A 236 25.13 23.23 26.25
C ILE A 236 24.84 22.16 25.18
N ALA A 237 25.32 22.42 23.96
CA ALA A 237 24.78 21.95 22.68
C ALA A 237 24.64 20.42 22.49
N VAL A 238 25.47 19.59 23.12
CA VAL A 238 25.44 18.14 22.85
C VAL A 238 24.52 17.40 23.82
N GLN A 239 24.56 17.73 25.10
CA GLN A 239 23.83 16.96 26.12
C GLN A 239 22.33 17.27 26.12
N ALA A 240 21.93 18.53 25.89
CA ALA A 240 20.52 18.88 25.77
C ALA A 240 19.86 18.25 24.52
N ARG A 241 20.56 18.26 23.38
CA ARG A 241 20.11 17.60 22.15
C ARG A 241 19.95 16.09 22.34
N LEU A 242 20.92 15.46 22.99
CA LEU A 242 20.85 14.03 23.30
C LEU A 242 19.65 13.70 24.20
N LYS A 243 19.40 14.50 25.25
CA LYS A 243 18.23 14.33 26.12
C LYS A 243 16.91 14.50 25.36
N ALA A 244 16.84 15.45 24.44
CA ALA A 244 15.67 15.64 23.58
C ALA A 244 15.47 14.43 22.66
N SER A 245 16.52 13.94 21.99
CA SER A 245 16.46 12.74 21.15
C SER A 245 16.02 11.50 21.93
N HIS A 246 16.55 11.28 23.15
CA HIS A 246 16.11 10.19 24.01
C HIS A 246 14.63 10.33 24.40
N GLY A 247 14.19 11.54 24.75
CA GLY A 247 12.78 11.82 25.04
C GLY A 247 11.89 11.51 23.83
N PHE A 248 12.29 11.95 22.64
CA PHE A 248 11.62 11.62 21.39
C PHE A 248 11.49 10.11 21.18
N VAL A 249 12.58 9.34 21.31
CA VAL A 249 12.56 7.88 21.13
C VAL A 249 11.61 7.21 22.14
N ILE A 250 11.78 7.49 23.43
CA ILE A 250 10.96 6.87 24.50
C ILE A 250 9.49 7.21 24.31
N MET A 251 9.15 8.48 24.10
CA MET A 251 7.77 8.90 23.89
C MET A 251 7.17 8.26 22.64
N THR A 252 7.92 8.19 21.53
CA THR A 252 7.44 7.56 20.29
C THR A 252 7.12 6.09 20.52
N LEU A 253 7.99 5.34 21.21
CA LEU A 253 7.78 3.93 21.50
C LEU A 253 6.59 3.71 22.45
N VAL A 254 6.44 4.54 23.49
CA VAL A 254 5.33 4.44 24.45
C VAL A 254 4.00 4.84 23.82
N PHE A 255 3.93 5.99 23.13
CA PHE A 255 2.72 6.39 22.42
C PHE A 255 2.39 5.41 21.29
N GLY A 256 3.40 4.85 20.61
CA GLY A 256 3.22 3.82 19.59
C GLY A 256 2.54 2.56 20.13
N LEU A 257 2.96 2.10 21.32
CA LEU A 257 2.31 1.01 22.05
C LEU A 257 0.86 1.37 22.42
N LEU A 258 0.61 2.59 22.90
CA LEU A 258 -0.73 3.04 23.28
C LEU A 258 -1.68 3.14 22.06
N PHE A 259 -1.25 3.77 20.97
CA PHE A 259 -2.05 3.91 19.76
C PHE A 259 -2.30 2.57 19.09
N SER A 260 -1.27 1.73 18.96
CA SER A 260 -1.42 0.40 18.37
C SER A 260 -2.27 -0.51 19.28
N GLY A 261 -2.07 -0.46 20.60
CA GLY A 261 -2.83 -1.24 21.57
C GLY A 261 -4.31 -0.85 21.65
N PHE A 262 -4.60 0.45 21.66
CA PHE A 262 -5.97 0.96 21.57
C PHE A 262 -6.61 0.59 20.23
N GLY A 263 -5.88 0.75 19.13
CA GLY A 263 -6.34 0.37 17.80
C GLY A 263 -6.63 -1.13 17.70
N ILE A 264 -5.78 -1.99 18.27
CA ILE A 264 -6.03 -3.43 18.40
C ILE A 264 -7.35 -3.65 19.12
N TYR A 265 -7.52 -3.10 20.33
CA TYR A 265 -8.74 -3.29 21.12
C TYR A 265 -10.02 -2.88 20.37
N GLN A 266 -9.94 -1.81 19.57
CA GLN A 266 -11.10 -1.27 18.83
C GLN A 266 -11.34 -1.93 17.47
N LYS A 267 -10.30 -2.47 16.81
CA LYS A 267 -10.36 -2.86 15.39
C LYS A 267 -9.84 -4.26 15.09
N GLU A 268 -8.91 -4.78 15.89
CA GLU A 268 -8.36 -6.13 15.72
C GLU A 268 -8.82 -6.99 16.91
N HIS A 269 -9.99 -7.63 16.78
CA HIS A 269 -10.51 -8.53 17.81
C HIS A 269 -9.66 -9.82 17.87
N ILE A 270 -8.61 -9.84 18.71
CA ILE A 270 -7.60 -10.92 18.83
C ILE A 270 -8.14 -12.26 19.41
N HIS A 271 -9.43 -12.35 19.74
CA HIS A 271 -9.98 -13.45 20.55
C HIS A 271 -9.84 -14.87 19.94
N HIS A 272 -9.50 -14.99 18.65
CA HIS A 272 -9.29 -16.28 17.98
C HIS A 272 -7.97 -16.33 17.20
N MET A 273 -6.83 -16.15 17.88
CA MET A 273 -5.55 -16.49 17.24
C MET A 273 -5.50 -18.00 17.03
N HIS A 274 -5.74 -18.42 15.79
CA HIS A 274 -5.32 -19.72 15.30
C HIS A 274 -3.86 -19.96 15.67
N GLU A 275 -3.50 -21.20 15.98
CA GLU A 275 -2.10 -21.57 16.19
C GLU A 275 -1.30 -21.15 14.96
N LEU A 276 -0.40 -20.18 15.14
CA LEU A 276 0.42 -19.68 14.05
C LEU A 276 1.39 -20.78 13.64
N ASP A 277 1.39 -21.11 12.35
CA ASP A 277 2.36 -22.04 11.81
C ASP A 277 3.82 -21.55 12.06
N SER A 278 4.74 -22.51 12.18
CA SER A 278 6.15 -22.26 12.46
C SER A 278 6.79 -21.34 11.41
N HIS A 279 6.38 -21.43 10.13
CA HIS A 279 6.87 -20.54 9.09
C HIS A 279 6.38 -19.10 9.28
N THR A 280 5.13 -18.91 9.69
CA THR A 280 4.56 -17.59 9.99
C THR A 280 5.25 -16.95 11.19
N ILE A 281 5.52 -17.71 12.25
CA ILE A 281 6.28 -17.24 13.41
C ILE A 281 7.70 -16.83 12.99
N ALA A 282 8.40 -17.66 12.23
CA ALA A 282 9.75 -17.34 11.74
C ALA A 282 9.77 -16.06 10.90
N LEU A 283 8.82 -15.90 9.97
CA LEU A 283 8.70 -14.69 9.16
C LEU A 283 8.39 -13.45 10.01
N MET A 284 7.59 -13.59 11.06
CA MET A 284 7.29 -12.52 12.00
C MET A 284 8.51 -12.09 12.81
N VAL A 285 9.34 -13.04 13.26
CA VAL A 285 10.61 -12.73 13.92
C VAL A 285 11.54 -11.96 12.99
N VAL A 286 11.68 -12.41 11.73
CA VAL A 286 12.49 -11.70 10.72
C VAL A 286 11.94 -10.30 10.47
N ASN A 287 10.62 -10.14 10.39
CA ASN A 287 9.97 -8.86 10.19
C ASN A 287 10.25 -7.89 11.35
N ILE A 288 9.99 -8.30 12.58
CA ILE A 288 10.23 -7.48 13.78
C ILE A 288 11.72 -7.14 13.91
N ALA A 289 12.62 -8.11 13.71
CA ALA A 289 14.06 -7.88 13.75
C ALA A 289 14.51 -6.87 12.67
N SER A 290 13.92 -6.93 11.47
CA SER A 290 14.19 -5.99 10.39
C SER A 290 13.64 -4.59 10.67
N ILE A 291 12.45 -4.48 11.28
CA ILE A 291 11.86 -3.20 11.70
C ILE A 291 12.74 -2.54 12.77
N VAL A 292 13.10 -3.29 13.82
CA VAL A 292 14.00 -2.84 14.89
C VAL A 292 15.37 -2.48 14.31
N GLY A 293 15.92 -3.33 13.44
CA GLY A 293 17.17 -3.09 12.73
C GLY A 293 17.12 -1.79 11.93
N THR A 294 16.02 -1.51 11.23
CA THR A 294 15.80 -0.25 10.49
C THR A 294 15.76 0.94 11.44
N ALA A 295 15.04 0.85 12.56
CA ALA A 295 14.88 1.93 13.53
C ALA A 295 16.19 2.33 14.26
N PHE A 296 17.15 1.41 14.40
CA PHE A 296 18.42 1.68 15.09
C PHE A 296 19.63 1.82 14.15
N SER A 297 19.62 1.17 12.99
CA SER A 297 20.61 1.43 11.93
C SER A 297 20.35 2.78 11.25
N GLY A 298 19.08 3.14 11.09
CA GLY A 298 18.65 4.49 10.80
C GLY A 298 18.82 5.29 12.07
N THR A 299 19.33 6.50 11.98
CA THR A 299 19.37 7.45 13.10
C THR A 299 17.95 7.96 13.43
N SER A 300 16.89 7.12 13.39
CA SER A 300 15.51 7.50 13.74
C SER A 300 14.59 6.30 13.93
N VAL A 301 13.61 6.46 14.83
CA VAL A 301 12.47 5.53 15.04
C VAL A 301 11.49 5.52 13.85
N MET A 302 11.59 6.50 12.94
CA MET A 302 10.79 6.50 11.71
C MET A 302 11.33 5.43 10.76
N THR A 303 10.66 4.29 10.78
CA THR A 303 10.87 3.21 9.82
C THR A 303 10.70 3.76 8.40
N PHE A 304 11.57 3.34 7.50
CA PHE A 304 11.53 3.64 6.05
C PHE A 304 11.99 5.04 5.60
N THR A 305 12.22 6.00 6.51
CA THR A 305 12.93 7.25 6.18
C THR A 305 14.07 7.53 7.18
N PRO A 306 15.35 7.56 6.75
CA PRO A 306 16.45 7.86 7.65
C PRO A 306 16.45 9.35 8.04
N ILE A 307 16.77 9.69 9.30
CA ILE A 307 17.07 11.06 9.74
C ILE A 307 18.46 11.01 10.35
N SER A 308 19.48 11.73 9.89
CA SER A 308 20.76 11.81 10.62
C SER A 308 20.63 12.53 11.96
N PHE A 309 20.96 11.86 13.07
CA PHE A 309 21.22 12.47 14.38
C PHE A 309 22.66 12.99 14.51
N ASN A 310 23.54 12.65 13.57
CA ASN A 310 24.98 12.88 13.66
C ASN A 310 25.42 14.22 13.08
N ASP A 311 24.50 15.09 12.64
CA ASP A 311 24.88 16.40 12.15
C ASP A 311 24.82 17.47 13.25
N PRO A 312 25.95 17.81 13.91
CA PRO A 312 26.00 18.89 14.88
C PRO A 312 25.65 20.25 14.26
N GLN A 313 25.70 20.38 12.93
CA GLN A 313 25.42 21.59 12.15
C GLN A 313 24.02 21.60 11.53
N LEU A 314 23.01 20.99 12.16
CA LEU A 314 21.59 21.20 11.86
C LEU A 314 21.20 22.69 12.05
N GLN A 315 21.66 23.53 11.11
CA GLN A 315 21.21 24.88 10.86
C GLN A 315 20.15 24.79 9.76
N PHE A 316 19.00 25.36 10.07
CA PHE A 316 17.74 25.42 9.33
C PHE A 316 17.78 26.10 7.93
N SER A 317 18.87 26.03 7.20
CA SER A 317 18.99 26.74 5.92
C SER A 317 19.62 25.85 4.86
N ASN A 318 18.78 25.34 3.95
CA ASN A 318 19.19 24.94 2.61
C ASN A 318 20.34 23.93 2.51
N ILE A 319 20.43 22.96 3.41
CA ILE A 319 21.30 21.81 3.17
C ILE A 319 20.41 20.74 2.55
N PRO A 320 20.48 20.52 1.22
CA PRO A 320 19.78 19.42 0.64
C PRO A 320 20.16 18.08 1.29
N LEU A 321 19.24 17.14 1.20
CA LEU A 321 19.34 15.83 1.86
C LEU A 321 20.70 15.18 1.60
N PRO A 322 21.41 14.65 2.62
CA PRO A 322 22.66 13.95 2.43
C PRO A 322 22.50 12.89 1.33
N PRO A 323 23.28 12.95 0.23
CA PRO A 323 23.08 12.06 -0.92
C PRO A 323 23.12 10.57 -0.54
N THR A 324 23.86 10.23 0.50
CA THR A 324 23.98 8.87 1.04
C THR A 324 22.68 8.35 1.66
N GLU A 325 21.92 9.18 2.36
CA GLU A 325 20.63 8.82 2.94
C GLU A 325 19.57 8.58 1.87
N LEU A 326 19.55 9.46 0.87
CA LEU A 326 18.61 9.33 -0.22
C LEU A 326 18.96 8.14 -1.12
N LEU A 327 20.25 7.90 -1.37
CA LEU A 327 20.71 6.72 -2.10
C LEU A 327 20.33 5.42 -1.38
N ALA A 328 20.42 5.39 -0.04
CA ALA A 328 19.96 4.26 0.74
C ALA A 328 18.44 4.05 0.60
N SER A 329 17.64 5.12 0.68
CA SER A 329 16.19 5.07 0.47
C SER A 329 15.82 4.61 -0.96
N LEU A 330 16.44 5.20 -1.99
CA LEU A 330 16.29 4.81 -3.39
C LEU A 330 16.61 3.32 -3.60
N THR A 331 17.74 2.86 -3.05
CA THR A 331 18.18 1.47 -3.18
C THR A 331 17.20 0.52 -2.48
N SER A 332 16.73 0.88 -1.28
CA SER A 332 15.72 0.13 -0.53
C SER A 332 14.43 0.00 -1.34
N ASN A 333 13.94 1.11 -1.88
CA ASN A 333 12.73 1.14 -2.70
C ASN A 333 12.88 0.32 -3.99
N PHE A 334 14.06 0.35 -4.62
CA PHE A 334 14.36 -0.45 -5.80
C PHE A 334 14.36 -1.95 -5.48
N LEU A 335 14.98 -2.36 -4.36
CA LEU A 335 14.95 -3.74 -3.88
C LEU A 335 13.53 -4.21 -3.59
N VAL A 336 12.73 -3.38 -2.93
CA VAL A 336 11.30 -3.64 -2.70
C VAL A 336 10.55 -3.79 -4.01
N GLY A 337 10.80 -2.92 -5.00
CA GLY A 337 10.20 -2.99 -6.33
C GLY A 337 10.50 -4.30 -7.04
N ILE A 338 11.77 -4.69 -7.14
CA ILE A 338 12.18 -5.96 -7.76
C ILE A 338 11.56 -7.16 -7.03
N ALA A 339 11.65 -7.19 -5.71
CA ALA A 339 11.11 -8.29 -4.91
C ALA A 339 9.58 -8.40 -5.05
N SER A 340 8.89 -7.25 -5.12
CA SER A 340 7.44 -7.20 -5.35
C SER A 340 7.09 -7.78 -6.72
N ILE A 341 7.76 -7.35 -7.79
CA ILE A 341 7.53 -7.85 -9.15
C ILE A 341 7.77 -9.36 -9.25
N TYR A 342 8.74 -9.88 -8.49
CA TYR A 342 9.07 -11.31 -8.49
C TYR A 342 8.04 -12.17 -7.74
N TRP A 343 7.55 -11.73 -6.57
CA TRP A 343 6.62 -12.54 -5.77
C TRP A 343 5.15 -12.32 -6.10
N HIS A 344 4.77 -11.08 -6.40
CA HIS A 344 3.40 -10.70 -6.73
C HIS A 344 3.45 -9.81 -7.96
N PRO A 345 3.29 -10.40 -9.17
CA PRO A 345 3.34 -9.65 -10.41
C PRO A 345 2.41 -8.44 -10.34
N THR A 346 3.02 -7.26 -10.36
CA THR A 346 2.35 -5.97 -10.19
C THR A 346 2.76 -5.08 -11.35
N TYR A 347 1.79 -4.46 -11.99
CA TYR A 347 2.06 -3.56 -13.10
C TYR A 347 2.58 -2.22 -12.56
N VAL A 348 3.74 -1.80 -13.07
CA VAL A 348 4.35 -0.51 -12.76
C VAL A 348 4.68 0.19 -14.07
N SER A 349 3.99 1.29 -14.34
CA SER A 349 4.19 2.08 -15.54
C SER A 349 5.53 2.82 -15.50
N TRP A 350 6.22 2.91 -16.64
CA TRP A 350 7.44 3.71 -16.77
C TRP A 350 7.21 5.18 -16.36
N VAL A 351 5.98 5.70 -16.53
CA VAL A 351 5.60 7.06 -16.11
C VAL A 351 5.70 7.21 -14.59
N GLN A 352 5.28 6.19 -13.82
CA GLN A 352 5.36 6.20 -12.36
C GLN A 352 6.82 6.21 -11.91
N VAL A 353 7.66 5.37 -12.52
CA VAL A 353 9.09 5.28 -12.19
C VAL A 353 9.81 6.59 -12.52
N VAL A 354 9.54 7.18 -13.69
CA VAL A 354 10.11 8.49 -14.08
C VAL A 354 9.66 9.57 -13.09
N ALA A 355 8.37 9.66 -12.77
CA ALA A 355 7.86 10.64 -11.82
C ALA A 355 8.52 10.51 -10.44
N TYR A 356 8.68 9.28 -9.95
CA TYR A 356 9.36 8.99 -8.69
C TYR A 356 10.83 9.44 -8.71
N LEU A 357 11.60 9.00 -9.71
CA LEU A 357 13.02 9.33 -9.81
C LEU A 357 13.26 10.82 -10.01
N ILE A 358 12.40 11.49 -10.77
CA ILE A 358 12.41 12.95 -10.92
C ILE A 358 12.17 13.60 -9.56
N ALA A 359 11.09 13.25 -8.85
CA ALA A 359 10.79 13.80 -7.53
C ALA A 359 11.97 13.64 -6.56
N THR A 360 12.59 12.47 -6.57
CA THR A 360 13.76 12.18 -5.73
C THR A 360 14.98 13.02 -6.13
N ALA A 361 15.29 13.14 -7.42
CA ALA A 361 16.40 13.97 -7.90
C ALA A 361 16.22 15.45 -7.51
N TRP A 362 15.01 15.99 -7.65
CA TRP A 362 14.74 17.39 -7.29
C TRP A 362 14.86 17.67 -5.80
N LEU A 363 14.49 16.72 -4.92
CA LEU A 363 14.65 16.86 -3.48
C LEU A 363 16.13 16.93 -3.03
N VAL A 364 17.07 16.43 -3.83
CA VAL A 364 18.53 16.62 -3.60
C VAL A 364 19.00 17.99 -4.07
N GLY A 365 18.36 18.56 -5.09
CA GLY A 365 18.85 19.76 -5.76
C GLY A 365 20.07 19.51 -6.67
N ASP A 366 20.15 20.30 -7.74
CA ASP A 366 21.14 20.14 -8.82
C ASP A 366 22.59 20.25 -8.33
N GLU A 367 22.88 21.22 -7.45
CA GLU A 367 24.24 21.48 -6.95
C GLU A 367 24.80 20.28 -6.16
N GLN A 368 23.97 19.64 -5.32
CA GLN A 368 24.42 18.48 -4.55
C GLN A 368 24.55 17.22 -5.39
N ILE A 369 23.66 17.02 -6.37
CA ILE A 369 23.82 15.93 -7.35
C ILE A 369 25.13 16.09 -8.09
N HIS A 370 25.42 17.31 -8.58
CA HIS A 370 26.66 17.58 -9.31
C HIS A 370 27.89 17.32 -8.42
N ALA A 371 27.89 17.84 -7.19
CA ALA A 371 28.97 17.62 -6.23
C ALA A 371 29.17 16.12 -5.90
N PHE A 372 28.08 15.38 -5.73
CA PHE A 372 28.13 13.93 -5.48
C PHE A 372 28.70 13.16 -6.65
N ILE A 373 28.28 13.47 -7.89
CA ILE A 373 28.82 12.84 -9.09
C ILE A 373 30.32 13.12 -9.23
N LEU A 374 30.75 14.36 -9.01
CA LEU A 374 32.17 14.73 -9.02
C LEU A 374 32.96 13.91 -8.00
N HIS A 375 32.46 13.81 -6.76
CA HIS A 375 33.10 13.02 -5.71
C HIS A 375 33.19 11.53 -6.05
N CYS A 376 32.14 10.94 -6.65
CA CYS A 376 32.19 9.55 -7.12
C CYS A 376 33.20 9.35 -8.25
N MET A 377 33.30 10.30 -9.19
CA MET A 377 34.29 10.25 -10.26
C MET A 377 35.71 10.36 -9.72
N ASP A 378 35.97 11.30 -8.81
CA ASP A 378 37.26 11.51 -8.17
C ASP A 378 37.70 10.24 -7.39
N ASN A 379 36.79 9.65 -6.61
CA ASN A 379 37.08 8.40 -5.89
C ASN A 379 37.37 7.23 -6.82
N THR A 380 36.59 7.08 -7.90
CA THR A 380 36.79 6.02 -8.89
C THR A 380 38.14 6.20 -9.57
N GLN A 381 38.49 7.43 -9.95
CA GLN A 381 39.77 7.74 -10.56
C GLN A 381 40.93 7.52 -9.59
N GLN A 382 40.80 7.91 -8.32
CA GLN A 382 41.82 7.66 -7.30
C GLN A 382 42.06 6.16 -7.10
N GLN A 383 40.99 5.35 -7.12
CA GLN A 383 41.08 3.90 -7.02
C GLN A 383 41.76 3.28 -8.26
N PHE A 384 41.46 3.77 -9.46
CA PHE A 384 42.14 3.35 -10.69
C PHE A 384 43.62 3.73 -10.68
N ASN A 385 43.95 4.97 -10.31
CA ASN A 385 45.34 5.45 -10.23
C ASN A 385 46.15 4.64 -9.21
N SER A 386 45.55 4.35 -8.05
CA SER A 386 46.16 3.48 -7.03
C SER A 386 46.46 2.08 -7.55
N LYS A 387 45.59 1.52 -8.40
CA LYS A 387 45.74 0.16 -8.92
C LYS A 387 46.74 0.05 -10.08
N TYR A 388 46.90 1.09 -10.90
CA TYR A 388 47.72 1.06 -12.12
C TYR A 388 49.03 1.84 -12.02
N GLY A 389 49.30 2.55 -10.93
CA GLY A 389 50.56 3.26 -10.70
C GLY A 389 50.89 4.33 -11.75
N LYS A 390 49.92 4.75 -12.55
CA LYS A 390 50.06 5.82 -13.53
C LYS A 390 49.37 7.06 -12.99
N GLU A 391 50.14 8.12 -12.80
CA GLU A 391 49.62 9.48 -12.63
C GLU A 391 48.98 9.89 -13.96
N PHE A 392 47.68 9.66 -14.09
CA PHE A 392 46.91 10.29 -15.16
C PHE A 392 46.82 11.79 -14.87
N SER A 393 47.02 12.60 -15.91
CA SER A 393 46.82 14.05 -15.90
C SER A 393 45.43 14.40 -15.36
N GLU A 394 45.32 15.53 -14.63
CA GLU A 394 44.05 16.00 -14.06
C GLU A 394 42.92 15.90 -15.09
N PRO A 395 41.85 15.16 -14.77
CA PRO A 395 40.71 15.00 -15.66
C PRO A 395 40.03 16.36 -15.80
N ARG A 396 39.57 16.69 -17.00
CA ARG A 396 38.75 17.87 -17.21
C ARG A 396 37.44 17.67 -16.42
N LYS A 397 37.18 18.54 -15.43
CA LYS A 397 35.95 18.46 -14.63
C LYS A 397 34.73 18.44 -15.56
N PRO A 398 33.82 17.46 -15.44
CA PRO A 398 32.66 17.37 -16.30
C PRO A 398 31.79 18.62 -16.15
N SER A 399 31.31 19.14 -17.27
CA SER A 399 30.37 20.26 -17.24
C SER A 399 29.05 19.85 -16.57
N ARG A 400 28.34 20.80 -15.96
CA ARG A 400 27.01 20.58 -15.37
C ARG A 400 26.03 19.95 -16.36
N ILE A 401 26.08 20.39 -17.62
CA ILE A 401 25.24 19.85 -18.70
C ILE A 401 25.47 18.34 -18.88
N LEU A 402 26.74 17.89 -18.81
CA LEU A 402 27.08 16.48 -18.94
C LEU A 402 26.55 15.66 -17.75
N THR A 403 26.70 16.16 -16.52
CA THR A 403 26.19 15.47 -15.33
C THR A 403 24.68 15.38 -15.31
N SER A 404 23.97 16.46 -15.66
CA SER A 404 22.51 16.45 -15.74
C SER A 404 22.01 15.54 -16.88
N SER A 405 22.70 15.53 -18.04
CA SER A 405 22.40 14.60 -19.13
C SER A 405 22.60 13.14 -18.72
N SER A 406 23.68 12.83 -18.02
CA SER A 406 23.93 11.48 -17.49
C SER A 406 22.85 11.05 -16.50
N LEU A 407 22.39 11.95 -15.63
CA LEU A 407 21.29 11.65 -14.70
C LEU A 407 20.00 11.31 -15.45
N LEU A 408 19.60 12.13 -16.43
CA LEU A 408 18.39 11.89 -17.22
C LEU A 408 18.46 10.55 -17.97
N ILE A 409 19.62 10.21 -18.53
CA ILE A 409 19.86 8.93 -19.17
C ILE A 409 19.70 7.77 -18.18
N THR A 410 20.28 7.87 -16.98
CA THR A 410 20.12 6.86 -15.92
C THR A 410 18.66 6.70 -15.51
N ILE A 411 17.93 7.80 -15.32
CA ILE A 411 16.50 7.79 -14.98
C ILE A 411 15.70 7.05 -16.05
N PHE A 412 15.95 7.36 -17.32
CA PHE A 412 15.28 6.74 -18.46
C PHE A 412 15.53 5.23 -18.50
N PHE A 413 16.80 4.80 -18.45
CA PHE A 413 17.13 3.37 -18.49
C PHE A 413 16.63 2.60 -17.27
N LEU A 414 16.68 3.19 -16.08
CA LEU A 414 16.17 2.55 -14.85
C LEU A 414 14.64 2.37 -14.91
N SER A 415 13.95 3.37 -15.47
CA SER A 415 12.50 3.35 -15.65
C SER A 415 12.08 2.31 -16.69
N LEU A 416 12.79 2.23 -17.82
CA LEU A 416 12.59 1.18 -18.81
C LEU A 416 12.87 -0.21 -18.23
N PHE A 417 13.95 -0.37 -17.46
CA PHE A 417 14.31 -1.64 -16.86
C PHE A 417 13.21 -2.14 -15.89
N LEU A 418 12.78 -1.30 -14.95
CA LEU A 418 11.74 -1.69 -13.99
C LEU A 418 10.38 -1.94 -14.64
N SER A 419 9.97 -1.07 -15.57
CA SER A 419 8.69 -1.25 -16.25
C SER A 419 8.70 -2.46 -17.18
N SER A 420 9.83 -2.74 -17.85
CA SER A 420 10.01 -3.96 -18.65
C SER A 420 9.99 -5.21 -17.77
N LEU A 421 10.66 -5.19 -16.61
CA LEU A 421 10.65 -6.33 -15.68
C LEU A 421 9.25 -6.61 -15.14
N SER A 422 8.52 -5.56 -14.76
CA SER A 422 7.11 -5.63 -14.37
C SER A 422 6.22 -6.20 -15.48
N SER A 423 6.36 -5.68 -16.70
CA SER A 423 5.62 -6.17 -17.87
C SER A 423 5.91 -7.64 -18.15
N VAL A 424 7.19 -8.05 -18.16
CA VAL A 424 7.58 -9.44 -18.40
C VAL A 424 6.99 -10.36 -17.34
N SER A 425 7.03 -9.98 -16.07
CA SER A 425 6.41 -10.75 -14.97
C SER A 425 4.93 -11.00 -15.25
N ILE A 426 4.20 -9.99 -15.74
CA ILE A 426 2.78 -10.08 -16.06
C ILE A 426 2.49 -10.90 -17.32
N TYR A 427 3.30 -10.77 -18.36
CA TYR A 427 3.13 -11.54 -19.60
C TYR A 427 3.59 -12.99 -19.46
N SER A 428 4.42 -13.30 -18.47
CA SER A 428 4.90 -14.67 -18.19
C SER A 428 3.91 -15.53 -17.40
N MET A 429 2.76 -14.97 -16.99
CA MET A 429 1.76 -15.75 -16.26
C MET A 429 1.16 -16.85 -17.11
N PRO A 430 0.90 -18.03 -16.52
CA PRO A 430 0.21 -19.10 -17.23
C PRO A 430 -1.21 -18.65 -17.59
N LEU A 431 -1.66 -19.08 -18.77
CA LEU A 431 -3.05 -18.96 -19.20
C LEU A 431 -3.96 -19.74 -18.24
N GLY A 432 -5.22 -19.31 -18.17
CA GLY A 432 -6.26 -20.04 -17.44
C GLY A 432 -6.44 -21.49 -17.93
N LEU A 433 -7.07 -22.31 -17.10
CA LEU A 433 -7.37 -23.69 -17.46
C LEU A 433 -8.41 -23.77 -18.59
N PRO A 434 -8.47 -24.89 -19.34
CA PRO A 434 -9.43 -25.06 -20.42
C PRO A 434 -10.87 -24.83 -19.97
N THR A 435 -11.62 -24.08 -20.77
CA THR A 435 -13.03 -23.75 -20.55
C THR A 435 -13.95 -24.71 -21.30
N SER A 436 -15.10 -25.03 -20.72
CA SER A 436 -16.15 -25.83 -21.36
C SER A 436 -17.22 -24.87 -21.85
N PHE A 437 -17.66 -25.01 -23.09
CA PHE A 437 -18.70 -24.15 -23.67
C PHE A 437 -19.83 -25.00 -24.23
N ASP A 438 -21.07 -24.64 -23.92
CA ASP A 438 -22.23 -25.18 -24.64
C ASP A 438 -22.50 -24.33 -25.89
N LEU A 439 -21.76 -24.63 -26.96
CA LEU A 439 -21.95 -23.99 -28.26
C LEU A 439 -23.20 -24.50 -29.01
N SER A 440 -23.85 -25.55 -28.50
CA SER A 440 -25.07 -26.11 -29.11
C SER A 440 -26.31 -25.30 -28.75
N TYR A 441 -26.26 -24.57 -27.63
CA TYR A 441 -27.34 -23.73 -27.17
C TYR A 441 -27.53 -22.49 -28.06
N LYS A 442 -28.78 -22.21 -28.40
CA LYS A 442 -29.16 -21.01 -29.16
C LYS A 442 -30.00 -20.10 -28.26
N PRO A 443 -29.48 -18.94 -27.83
CA PRO A 443 -30.21 -18.03 -26.95
C PRO A 443 -31.42 -17.42 -27.66
N GLN A 444 -32.50 -17.21 -26.90
CA GLN A 444 -33.77 -16.65 -27.40
C GLN A 444 -33.82 -15.11 -27.28
N SER A 445 -33.07 -14.54 -26.33
CA SER A 445 -32.91 -13.10 -26.11
C SER A 445 -31.43 -12.72 -26.10
N LYS A 446 -31.13 -11.44 -26.34
CA LYS A 446 -29.75 -10.95 -26.40
C LYS A 446 -29.14 -10.64 -25.05
N PHE A 447 -29.88 -9.96 -24.18
CA PHE A 447 -29.33 -9.54 -22.90
C PHE A 447 -30.40 -9.47 -21.81
N ASP A 448 -30.13 -10.11 -20.67
CA ASP A 448 -30.97 -10.03 -19.47
C ASP A 448 -30.25 -9.27 -18.36
N ILE A 449 -30.94 -8.34 -17.70
CA ILE A 449 -30.52 -7.71 -16.44
C ILE A 449 -31.36 -8.33 -15.32
N VAL A 450 -30.73 -9.22 -14.56
CA VAL A 450 -31.34 -9.95 -13.43
C VAL A 450 -31.01 -9.25 -12.13
N ILE A 451 -32.06 -8.73 -11.49
CA ILE A 451 -31.95 -7.91 -10.29
C ILE A 451 -32.49 -8.66 -9.08
N SER A 452 -31.65 -8.85 -8.06
CA SER A 452 -32.09 -9.30 -6.74
C SER A 452 -32.49 -8.11 -5.89
N MET A 453 -33.76 -8.07 -5.47
CA MET A 453 -34.37 -6.96 -4.74
C MET A 453 -35.01 -7.43 -3.44
N TYR A 454 -34.96 -6.62 -2.39
CA TYR A 454 -35.71 -6.79 -1.16
C TYR A 454 -36.60 -5.56 -0.92
N GLN A 455 -36.08 -4.52 -0.24
CA GLN A 455 -36.84 -3.34 0.19
C GLN A 455 -36.34 -2.03 -0.43
N GLU A 456 -35.49 -2.12 -1.45
CA GLU A 456 -34.97 -0.95 -2.16
C GLU A 456 -36.09 -0.13 -2.82
N SER A 457 -35.90 1.18 -2.95
CA SER A 457 -36.90 2.02 -3.60
C SER A 457 -37.04 1.68 -5.10
N PRO A 458 -38.26 1.45 -5.63
CA PRO A 458 -38.48 1.25 -7.06
C PRO A 458 -37.90 2.36 -7.95
N THR A 459 -37.91 3.61 -7.47
CA THR A 459 -37.33 4.75 -8.19
C THR A 459 -35.81 4.68 -8.29
N SER A 460 -35.15 4.19 -7.24
CA SER A 460 -33.69 3.98 -7.22
C SER A 460 -33.31 2.88 -8.20
N VAL A 461 -34.06 1.76 -8.20
CA VAL A 461 -33.86 0.65 -9.13
C VAL A 461 -34.08 1.10 -10.59
N LYS A 462 -35.13 1.87 -10.87
CA LYS A 462 -35.37 2.44 -12.20
C LYS A 462 -34.17 3.27 -12.69
N SER A 463 -33.71 4.20 -11.86
CA SER A 463 -32.56 5.06 -12.18
C SER A 463 -31.29 4.24 -12.43
N MET A 464 -31.04 3.21 -11.62
CA MET A 464 -29.93 2.27 -11.83
C MET A 464 -30.04 1.57 -13.19
N VAL A 465 -31.21 1.01 -13.51
CA VAL A 465 -31.45 0.29 -14.78
C VAL A 465 -31.28 1.22 -15.98
N GLU A 466 -31.81 2.44 -15.92
CA GLU A 466 -31.65 3.44 -16.98
C GLU A 466 -30.17 3.78 -17.22
N ARG A 467 -29.38 3.93 -16.16
CA ARG A 467 -27.93 4.16 -16.25
C ARG A 467 -27.16 2.97 -16.80
N ILE A 468 -27.58 1.75 -16.50
CA ILE A 468 -26.97 0.54 -17.07
C ILE A 468 -27.29 0.44 -18.56
N LYS A 469 -28.57 0.62 -18.93
CA LYS A 469 -29.02 0.57 -20.33
C LYS A 469 -28.39 1.66 -21.19
N SER A 470 -27.96 2.79 -20.62
CA SER A 470 -27.29 3.86 -21.36
C SER A 470 -25.79 3.65 -21.61
N THR A 471 -25.20 2.54 -21.16
CA THR A 471 -23.80 2.19 -21.47
C THR A 471 -23.59 1.89 -22.95
N ALA A 472 -22.37 2.08 -23.46
CA ALA A 472 -22.06 2.02 -24.90
C ALA A 472 -22.53 0.72 -25.57
N TYR A 473 -22.28 -0.43 -24.95
CA TYR A 473 -22.70 -1.71 -25.52
C TYR A 473 -24.22 -1.93 -25.42
N LEU A 474 -24.83 -1.66 -24.26
CA LEU A 474 -26.24 -1.97 -24.02
C LEU A 474 -27.20 -1.02 -24.74
N SER A 475 -26.80 0.25 -24.93
CA SER A 475 -27.61 1.23 -25.66
C SER A 475 -27.75 0.90 -27.16
N ALA A 476 -26.83 0.10 -27.71
CA ALA A 476 -26.88 -0.38 -29.09
C ALA A 476 -27.76 -1.63 -29.25
N LEU A 477 -28.17 -2.28 -28.17
CA LEU A 477 -29.03 -3.46 -28.21
C LEU A 477 -30.50 -3.07 -28.21
N SER A 478 -31.26 -3.61 -29.16
CA SER A 478 -32.72 -3.43 -29.21
C SER A 478 -33.49 -4.35 -28.25
N ASP A 479 -32.84 -5.40 -27.73
CA ASP A 479 -33.45 -6.46 -26.93
C ASP A 479 -32.69 -6.63 -25.60
N VAL A 480 -33.07 -5.82 -24.61
CA VAL A 480 -32.52 -5.87 -23.24
C VAL A 480 -33.67 -6.00 -22.24
N SER A 481 -33.84 -7.20 -21.71
CA SER A 481 -34.89 -7.53 -20.76
C SER A 481 -34.46 -7.28 -19.31
N VAL A 482 -35.34 -6.70 -18.50
CA VAL A 482 -35.12 -6.42 -17.08
C VAL A 482 -36.01 -7.35 -16.25
N ILE A 483 -35.37 -8.18 -15.44
CA ILE A 483 -36.02 -9.21 -14.63
C ILE A 483 -35.73 -8.93 -13.17
N ILE A 484 -36.77 -8.61 -12.40
CA ILE A 484 -36.66 -8.35 -10.97
C ILE A 484 -37.21 -9.53 -10.19
N TYR A 485 -36.38 -10.07 -9.31
CA TYR A 485 -36.82 -11.00 -8.27
C TYR A 485 -36.88 -10.25 -6.94
N THR A 486 -38.09 -10.01 -6.45
CA THR A 486 -38.30 -9.41 -5.13
C THR A 486 -38.41 -10.49 -4.06
N LYS A 487 -37.73 -10.27 -2.94
CA LYS A 487 -37.79 -11.10 -1.73
C LYS A 487 -38.66 -10.50 -0.63
N ASP A 488 -39.19 -9.30 -0.84
CA ASP A 488 -40.11 -8.68 0.10
C ASP A 488 -41.51 -9.30 -0.05
N PRO A 489 -42.03 -10.01 0.97
CA PRO A 489 -43.37 -10.57 0.92
C PRO A 489 -44.47 -9.51 0.84
N ALA A 490 -44.21 -8.28 1.27
CA ALA A 490 -45.17 -7.17 1.27
C ALA A 490 -45.26 -6.42 -0.07
N SER A 491 -44.27 -6.59 -0.96
CA SER A 491 -44.19 -5.85 -2.23
C SER A 491 -45.32 -6.18 -3.21
N ASP A 492 -46.02 -5.18 -3.76
CA ASP A 492 -46.97 -5.39 -4.86
C ASP A 492 -46.22 -5.52 -6.19
N LEU A 493 -46.33 -6.68 -6.83
CA LEU A 493 -45.58 -6.99 -8.05
C LEU A 493 -46.00 -6.14 -9.25
N HIS A 494 -47.27 -5.75 -9.33
CA HIS A 494 -47.77 -4.90 -10.43
C HIS A 494 -47.28 -3.46 -10.28
N ILE A 495 -47.31 -2.93 -9.05
CA ILE A 495 -46.76 -1.61 -8.74
C ILE A 495 -45.25 -1.61 -9.01
N LEU A 496 -44.54 -2.62 -8.50
CA LEU A 496 -43.10 -2.73 -8.68
C LEU A 496 -42.72 -2.81 -10.16
N LYS A 497 -43.43 -3.62 -10.96
CA LYS A 497 -43.22 -3.71 -12.41
C LYS A 497 -43.40 -2.36 -13.11
N ARG A 498 -44.50 -1.65 -12.80
CA ARG A 498 -44.82 -0.36 -13.40
C ARG A 498 -43.81 0.72 -13.02
N GLU A 499 -43.40 0.77 -11.75
CA GLU A 499 -42.53 1.84 -11.25
C GLU A 499 -41.07 1.63 -11.62
N THR A 500 -40.61 0.39 -11.72
CA THR A 500 -39.25 0.07 -12.17
C THR A 500 -39.12 0.06 -13.69
N GLY A 501 -40.23 -0.18 -14.42
CA GLY A 501 -40.22 -0.43 -15.85
C GLY A 501 -39.68 -1.81 -16.24
N ALA A 502 -39.68 -2.76 -15.30
CA ALA A 502 -39.20 -4.11 -15.55
C ALA A 502 -40.12 -4.91 -16.49
N ASP A 503 -39.53 -5.79 -17.28
CA ASP A 503 -40.25 -6.69 -18.18
C ASP A 503 -40.90 -7.84 -17.41
N ILE A 504 -40.20 -8.36 -16.40
CA ILE A 504 -40.66 -9.44 -15.53
C ILE A 504 -40.40 -9.07 -14.07
N VAL A 505 -41.41 -9.30 -13.22
CA VAL A 505 -41.28 -9.19 -11.76
C VAL A 505 -41.83 -10.47 -11.14
N SER A 506 -41.02 -11.14 -10.33
CA SER A 506 -41.41 -12.36 -9.63
C SER A 506 -41.03 -12.30 -8.16
N ARG A 507 -41.81 -12.97 -7.30
CA ARG A 507 -41.50 -13.09 -5.88
C ARG A 507 -40.73 -14.38 -5.60
N LEU A 508 -39.67 -14.27 -4.78
CA LEU A 508 -38.95 -15.41 -4.22
C LEU A 508 -39.03 -15.41 -2.69
N PRO A 509 -38.89 -16.56 -2.02
CA PRO A 509 -38.64 -16.59 -0.58
C PRO A 509 -37.38 -15.80 -0.23
N ASN A 510 -37.37 -15.13 0.93
CA ASN A 510 -36.19 -14.43 1.43
C ASN A 510 -35.15 -15.42 1.99
N THR A 511 -34.58 -16.25 1.12
CA THR A 511 -33.50 -17.19 1.46
C THR A 511 -32.32 -17.05 0.51
N GLY A 512 -31.12 -17.31 1.01
CA GLY A 512 -29.89 -17.42 0.22
C GLY A 512 -29.34 -16.13 -0.39
N ARG A 513 -29.70 -14.94 0.13
CA ARG A 513 -29.20 -13.63 -0.36
C ARG A 513 -29.31 -13.45 -1.89
N GLU A 514 -28.56 -12.54 -2.49
CA GLU A 514 -28.47 -12.39 -3.94
C GLU A 514 -28.04 -13.67 -4.67
N GLY A 515 -27.13 -14.47 -4.09
CA GLY A 515 -26.64 -15.71 -4.71
C GLY A 515 -27.76 -16.71 -5.01
N GLY A 516 -28.70 -16.88 -4.09
CA GLY A 516 -29.87 -17.74 -4.27
C GLY A 516 -30.80 -17.24 -5.39
N THR A 517 -30.92 -15.93 -5.57
CA THR A 517 -31.69 -15.34 -6.69
C THR A 517 -31.05 -15.69 -8.04
N TYR A 518 -29.73 -15.53 -8.16
CA TYR A 518 -29.03 -15.77 -9.42
C TYR A 518 -29.02 -17.25 -9.78
N LEU A 519 -28.77 -18.12 -8.80
CA LEU A 519 -28.85 -19.58 -8.99
C LEU A 519 -30.28 -20.01 -9.37
N HIS A 520 -31.30 -19.43 -8.76
CA HIS A 520 -32.70 -19.67 -9.14
C HIS A 520 -32.93 -19.29 -10.60
N HIS A 521 -32.50 -18.09 -11.03
CA HIS A 521 -32.65 -17.65 -12.40
C HIS A 521 -31.97 -18.62 -13.39
N ILE A 522 -30.72 -19.02 -13.11
CA ILE A 522 -29.97 -19.97 -13.96
C ILE A 522 -30.70 -21.31 -14.07
N VAL A 523 -31.14 -21.89 -12.95
CA VAL A 523 -31.75 -23.22 -12.92
C VAL A 523 -33.14 -23.22 -13.56
N SER A 524 -33.96 -22.21 -13.24
CA SER A 524 -35.34 -22.11 -13.73
C SER A 524 -35.42 -21.77 -15.21
N ASN A 525 -34.48 -20.98 -15.72
CA ASN A 525 -34.45 -20.53 -17.12
C ASN A 525 -33.37 -21.24 -17.93
N TRP A 526 -32.89 -22.41 -17.50
CA TRP A 526 -31.76 -23.11 -18.12
C TRP A 526 -31.85 -23.20 -19.65
N ASP A 527 -33.04 -23.49 -20.18
CA ASP A 527 -33.29 -23.70 -21.61
C ASP A 527 -33.65 -22.40 -22.36
N SER A 528 -33.74 -21.28 -21.66
CA SER A 528 -34.16 -19.96 -22.17
C SER A 528 -33.28 -18.82 -21.63
N LEU A 529 -32.01 -19.08 -21.30
CA LEU A 529 -31.04 -18.07 -20.92
C LEU A 529 -30.78 -17.10 -22.09
N ALA A 530 -30.66 -15.81 -21.78
CA ALA A 530 -30.16 -14.83 -22.75
C ALA A 530 -28.73 -15.15 -23.17
N GLU A 531 -28.30 -14.62 -24.32
CA GLU A 531 -26.90 -14.76 -24.79
C GLU A 531 -25.90 -14.32 -23.72
N LYS A 532 -26.20 -13.20 -23.04
CA LYS A 532 -25.49 -12.72 -21.85
C LYS A 532 -26.49 -12.30 -20.78
N THR A 533 -26.15 -12.55 -19.52
CA THR A 533 -26.95 -12.16 -18.37
C THR A 533 -26.10 -11.38 -17.39
N MET A 534 -26.56 -10.18 -17.03
CA MET A 534 -26.02 -9.41 -15.92
C MET A 534 -26.78 -9.78 -14.65
N PHE A 535 -26.03 -10.18 -13.62
CA PHE A 535 -26.54 -10.42 -12.28
C PHE A 535 -26.12 -9.26 -11.38
N ILE A 536 -27.09 -8.59 -10.75
CA ILE A 536 -26.82 -7.41 -9.92
C ILE A 536 -27.85 -7.27 -8.79
N GLN A 537 -27.44 -6.63 -7.70
CA GLN A 537 -28.34 -6.23 -6.61
C GLN A 537 -29.12 -4.97 -6.99
N ALA A 538 -30.28 -4.75 -6.38
CA ALA A 538 -31.12 -3.57 -6.62
C ALA A 538 -30.49 -2.23 -6.17
N HIS A 539 -29.49 -2.27 -5.29
CA HIS A 539 -28.73 -1.10 -4.86
C HIS A 539 -27.22 -1.39 -4.71
N PRO A 540 -26.46 -1.46 -5.82
CA PRO A 540 -25.04 -1.75 -5.77
C PRO A 540 -24.29 -0.58 -5.13
N HIS A 541 -23.55 -0.86 -4.07
CA HIS A 541 -22.85 0.15 -3.25
C HIS A 541 -21.89 1.07 -4.04
N ASN A 542 -21.44 0.67 -5.23
CA ASN A 542 -20.45 1.39 -6.04
C ASN A 542 -20.95 1.66 -7.47
N ILE A 543 -22.21 2.09 -7.64
CA ILE A 543 -22.78 2.34 -8.97
C ILE A 543 -22.02 3.41 -9.76
N ARG A 544 -21.32 4.34 -9.09
CA ARG A 544 -20.53 5.39 -9.75
C ARG A 544 -19.34 4.77 -10.50
N GLU A 545 -18.70 3.78 -9.91
CA GLU A 545 -17.51 3.11 -10.44
C GLU A 545 -17.87 1.90 -11.32
N LEU A 546 -19.03 1.28 -11.09
CA LEU A 546 -19.56 0.16 -11.86
C LEU A 546 -19.91 0.55 -13.30
N ILE A 547 -20.54 1.71 -13.52
CA ILE A 547 -20.96 2.14 -14.86
C ILE A 547 -19.77 2.27 -15.83
N PRO A 548 -18.66 2.95 -15.47
CA PRO A 548 -17.43 2.93 -16.28
C PRO A 548 -16.92 1.51 -16.56
N ARG A 549 -16.93 0.61 -15.57
CA ARG A 549 -16.53 -0.79 -15.76
C ARG A 549 -17.34 -1.49 -16.84
N ILE A 550 -18.66 -1.31 -16.87
CA ILE A 550 -19.51 -1.86 -17.94
C ILE A 550 -19.14 -1.19 -19.26
N ASN A 551 -19.06 0.14 -19.30
CA ASN A 551 -18.86 0.89 -20.53
C ASN A 551 -17.52 0.57 -21.22
N ASP A 552 -16.47 0.34 -20.42
CA ASP A 552 -15.12 0.17 -20.92
C ASP A 552 -14.80 -1.30 -21.25
N TYR A 553 -15.41 -2.26 -20.55
CA TYR A 553 -15.08 -3.68 -20.67
C TYR A 553 -16.17 -4.56 -21.28
N LEU A 554 -17.46 -4.20 -21.23
CA LEU A 554 -18.49 -5.06 -21.81
C LEU A 554 -18.44 -5.03 -23.34
N VAL A 555 -18.17 -6.19 -23.94
CA VAL A 555 -18.01 -6.38 -25.40
C VAL A 555 -18.81 -7.59 -25.88
N PRO A 556 -19.06 -7.76 -27.20
CA PRO A 556 -19.76 -8.93 -27.73
C PRO A 556 -19.14 -10.28 -27.32
N GLN A 557 -17.83 -10.32 -27.09
CA GLN A 557 -17.09 -11.51 -26.70
C GLN A 557 -17.03 -11.72 -25.18
N THR A 558 -17.69 -10.89 -24.37
CA THR A 558 -17.69 -11.05 -22.91
C THR A 558 -18.28 -12.41 -22.50
N GLY A 559 -17.43 -13.26 -21.95
CA GLY A 559 -17.82 -14.54 -21.35
C GLY A 559 -18.11 -14.42 -19.87
N MET A 560 -17.21 -13.78 -19.11
CA MET A 560 -17.40 -13.46 -17.70
C MET A 560 -16.70 -12.16 -17.34
N LEU A 561 -17.48 -11.12 -17.00
CA LEU A 561 -16.98 -9.84 -16.51
C LEU A 561 -17.39 -9.66 -15.05
N SER A 562 -16.41 -9.57 -14.15
CA SER A 562 -16.65 -9.21 -12.76
C SER A 562 -16.94 -7.71 -12.66
N LEU A 563 -18.02 -7.35 -11.97
CA LEU A 563 -18.36 -5.95 -11.66
C LEU A 563 -18.02 -5.58 -10.21
N GLY A 564 -17.43 -6.51 -9.46
CA GLY A 564 -17.03 -6.33 -8.07
C GLY A 564 -15.59 -5.86 -7.91
N PHE A 565 -15.07 -5.97 -6.68
CA PHE A 565 -13.64 -5.80 -6.43
C PHE A 565 -12.86 -6.95 -7.09
N THR A 566 -11.67 -6.64 -7.62
CA THR A 566 -10.85 -7.58 -8.38
C THR A 566 -9.46 -7.73 -7.77
N GLY A 567 -8.74 -8.76 -8.25
CA GLY A 567 -7.34 -8.99 -7.93
C GLY A 567 -7.07 -9.55 -6.54
N VAL A 568 -8.07 -10.21 -5.96
CA VAL A 568 -7.91 -11.03 -4.75
C VAL A 568 -7.89 -12.49 -5.18
N THR A 569 -6.85 -13.20 -4.76
CA THR A 569 -6.66 -14.63 -5.00
C THR A 569 -6.51 -15.35 -3.67
N CYS A 570 -6.83 -16.64 -3.67
CA CYS A 570 -6.59 -17.54 -2.56
C CYS A 570 -5.98 -18.86 -3.06
N GLN A 571 -5.38 -19.64 -2.17
CA GLN A 571 -4.95 -21.00 -2.47
C GLN A 571 -6.14 -21.95 -2.44
N CYS A 572 -6.25 -22.84 -3.44
CA CYS A 572 -7.41 -23.70 -3.61
C CYS A 572 -7.71 -24.57 -2.38
N GLY A 573 -6.70 -25.13 -1.71
CA GLY A 573 -6.88 -26.03 -0.57
C GLY A 573 -7.15 -25.36 0.77
N SER A 574 -6.84 -24.08 0.91
CA SER A 574 -6.95 -23.30 2.17
C SER A 574 -7.42 -21.88 1.85
N CYS A 575 -8.52 -21.79 1.11
CA CYS A 575 -8.98 -20.54 0.53
C CYS A 575 -9.60 -19.64 1.61
N SER A 576 -9.05 -18.45 1.77
CA SER A 576 -9.54 -17.39 2.65
C SER A 576 -9.27 -16.02 2.05
N ASP A 577 -9.85 -14.98 2.65
CA ASP A 577 -9.59 -13.60 2.26
C ASP A 577 -9.24 -12.67 3.43
N ARG A 578 -8.71 -11.49 3.07
CA ARG A 578 -8.29 -10.47 4.04
C ARG A 578 -9.40 -9.84 4.87
N TRP A 579 -10.66 -10.14 4.56
CA TRP A 579 -11.83 -9.66 5.28
C TRP A 579 -12.36 -10.71 6.27
N GLY A 580 -11.62 -11.82 6.46
CA GLY A 580 -11.95 -12.85 7.44
C GLY A 580 -12.91 -13.92 6.94
N TRP A 581 -13.18 -13.99 5.63
CA TRP A 581 -13.90 -15.13 5.05
C TRP A 581 -12.97 -16.32 4.84
N GLU A 582 -13.46 -17.53 5.07
CA GLU A 582 -12.75 -18.79 4.88
C GLU A 582 -13.67 -19.85 4.24
N ASP A 583 -13.12 -20.70 3.38
CA ASP A 583 -13.85 -21.83 2.80
C ASP A 583 -13.98 -22.99 3.80
N LYS A 584 -14.91 -22.83 4.75
CA LYS A 584 -15.16 -23.79 5.84
C LYS A 584 -15.57 -25.19 5.38
N TRP A 585 -16.09 -25.33 4.17
CA TRP A 585 -16.66 -26.60 3.67
C TRP A 585 -15.91 -27.17 2.48
N ALA A 586 -14.70 -26.69 2.19
CA ALA A 586 -13.90 -27.13 1.05
C ALA A 586 -14.70 -27.08 -0.28
N VAL A 587 -15.52 -26.04 -0.43
CA VAL A 587 -16.38 -25.82 -1.61
C VAL A 587 -15.53 -25.47 -2.82
N VAL A 588 -14.48 -24.67 -2.65
CA VAL A 588 -13.53 -24.27 -3.69
C VAL A 588 -12.83 -25.49 -4.32
N PRO A 589 -12.13 -26.36 -3.57
CA PRO A 589 -11.46 -27.52 -4.15
C PRO A 589 -12.47 -28.54 -4.71
N THR A 590 -13.59 -28.76 -4.03
CA THR A 590 -14.65 -29.67 -4.52
C THR A 590 -15.26 -29.18 -5.84
N LEU A 591 -15.50 -27.88 -5.97
CA LEU A 591 -16.05 -27.30 -7.17
C LEU A 591 -15.03 -27.31 -8.31
N TYR A 592 -13.77 -26.99 -8.01
CA TYR A 592 -12.69 -27.08 -8.97
C TYR A 592 -12.61 -28.49 -9.59
N GLU A 593 -12.61 -29.53 -8.76
CA GLU A 593 -12.55 -30.92 -9.24
C GLU A 593 -13.74 -31.27 -10.13
N LYS A 594 -14.94 -30.80 -9.78
CA LYS A 594 -16.15 -31.01 -10.61
C LYS A 594 -16.10 -30.31 -11.96
N ILE A 595 -15.43 -29.16 -12.04
CA ILE A 595 -15.33 -28.36 -13.27
C ILE A 595 -14.23 -28.91 -14.18
N TYR A 596 -13.06 -29.22 -13.63
CA TYR A 596 -11.87 -29.57 -14.41
C TYR A 596 -11.56 -31.08 -14.44
N GLY A 597 -12.30 -31.89 -13.69
CA GLY A 597 -12.15 -33.35 -13.66
C GLY A 597 -10.90 -33.84 -12.93
N ALA A 598 -10.20 -32.96 -12.22
CA ALA A 598 -9.00 -33.26 -11.45
C ALA A 598 -8.95 -32.42 -10.17
N PRO A 599 -8.42 -32.95 -9.05
CA PRO A 599 -8.21 -32.16 -7.84
C PRO A 599 -7.26 -31.00 -8.13
N CYS A 600 -7.45 -29.87 -7.42
CA CYS A 600 -6.52 -28.75 -7.53
C CYS A 600 -5.23 -29.04 -6.77
N ASP A 601 -4.12 -28.51 -7.28
CA ASP A 601 -2.88 -28.42 -6.52
C ASP A 601 -3.06 -27.47 -5.34
N SER A 602 -2.36 -27.73 -4.22
CA SER A 602 -2.42 -26.85 -3.04
C SER A 602 -1.97 -25.42 -3.33
N ASN A 603 -1.08 -25.24 -4.30
CA ASN A 603 -0.58 -23.94 -4.74
C ASN A 603 -1.39 -23.33 -5.90
N GLN A 604 -2.46 -23.97 -6.35
CA GLN A 604 -3.33 -23.42 -7.37
C GLN A 604 -4.05 -22.20 -6.81
N GLU A 605 -3.84 -21.05 -7.44
CA GLU A 605 -4.51 -19.82 -7.07
C GLU A 605 -5.88 -19.73 -7.76
N ILE A 606 -6.88 -19.32 -6.99
CA ILE A 606 -8.24 -19.07 -7.43
C ILE A 606 -8.56 -17.60 -7.22
N THR A 607 -8.99 -16.93 -8.28
CA THR A 607 -9.46 -15.55 -8.25
C THR A 607 -10.86 -15.50 -7.68
N LEU A 608 -11.02 -14.72 -6.61
CA LEU A 608 -12.28 -14.55 -5.90
C LEU A 608 -13.11 -13.42 -6.52
N SER A 609 -14.43 -13.60 -6.49
CA SER A 609 -15.41 -12.56 -6.83
C SER A 609 -15.98 -11.89 -5.57
N TYR A 610 -16.43 -10.63 -5.71
CA TYR A 610 -16.97 -9.85 -4.60
C TYR A 610 -18.24 -9.10 -5.02
N LYS A 611 -19.07 -8.74 -4.03
CA LYS A 611 -20.31 -7.96 -4.18
C LYS A 611 -21.42 -8.65 -4.98
N GLY A 612 -21.20 -9.88 -5.46
CA GLY A 612 -22.23 -10.66 -6.14
C GLY A 612 -22.77 -9.97 -7.39
N GLN A 613 -21.92 -9.31 -8.17
CA GLN A 613 -22.32 -8.61 -9.37
C GLN A 613 -21.35 -8.90 -10.52
N PHE A 614 -21.89 -9.42 -11.61
CA PHE A 614 -21.11 -9.89 -12.76
C PHE A 614 -21.99 -10.05 -14.00
N ILE A 615 -21.35 -10.17 -15.16
CA ILE A 615 -21.99 -10.51 -16.43
C ILE A 615 -21.41 -11.83 -16.88
N ALA A 616 -22.26 -12.77 -17.29
CA ALA A 616 -21.84 -14.06 -17.80
C ALA A 616 -22.58 -14.44 -19.09
N SER A 617 -21.90 -15.14 -19.99
CA SER A 617 -22.51 -15.70 -21.20
C SER A 617 -23.27 -16.99 -20.89
N ALA A 618 -24.34 -17.26 -21.64
CA ALA A 618 -25.02 -18.55 -21.56
C ALA A 618 -24.09 -19.72 -21.93
N ALA A 619 -23.15 -19.52 -22.85
CA ALA A 619 -22.19 -20.55 -23.27
C ALA A 619 -21.35 -21.06 -22.08
N ARG A 620 -20.85 -20.15 -21.23
CA ARG A 620 -20.09 -20.52 -20.01
C ARG A 620 -20.98 -21.04 -18.89
N ILE A 621 -22.13 -20.40 -18.64
CA ILE A 621 -23.09 -20.90 -17.64
C ILE A 621 -23.47 -22.35 -17.96
N ARG A 622 -23.76 -22.64 -19.22
CA ARG A 622 -24.17 -23.99 -19.67
C ARG A 622 -23.01 -24.96 -19.86
N GLY A 623 -21.78 -24.44 -19.97
CA GLY A 623 -20.55 -25.22 -19.95
C GLY A 623 -20.37 -26.05 -18.68
N ILE A 624 -20.96 -25.59 -17.57
CA ILE A 624 -21.06 -26.33 -16.30
C ILE A 624 -22.43 -26.99 -16.20
N GLY A 625 -22.50 -28.30 -15.93
CA GLY A 625 -23.80 -29.00 -15.89
C GLY A 625 -24.80 -28.40 -14.89
N LYS A 626 -26.08 -28.25 -15.31
CA LYS A 626 -27.22 -27.73 -14.52
C LYS A 626 -27.29 -28.24 -13.08
N LYS A 627 -26.94 -29.51 -12.88
CA LYS A 627 -26.93 -30.19 -11.57
C LYS A 627 -26.04 -29.46 -10.55
N ASN A 628 -24.91 -28.88 -10.97
CA ASN A 628 -24.02 -28.15 -10.08
C ASN A 628 -24.67 -26.89 -9.53
N TYR A 629 -25.29 -26.07 -10.40
CA TYR A 629 -26.06 -24.89 -9.97
C TYR A 629 -27.25 -25.26 -9.08
N LYS A 630 -27.96 -26.34 -9.43
CA LYS A 630 -29.09 -26.82 -8.62
C LYS A 630 -28.65 -27.23 -7.21
N ASN A 631 -27.55 -27.98 -7.09
CA ASN A 631 -27.04 -28.38 -5.77
C ASN A 631 -26.64 -27.17 -4.91
N LEU A 632 -26.04 -26.15 -5.52
CA LEU A 632 -25.71 -24.90 -4.82
C LEU A 632 -26.98 -24.14 -4.41
N LEU A 633 -27.99 -24.09 -5.28
CA LEU A 633 -29.29 -23.48 -4.99
C LEU A 633 -29.96 -24.18 -3.80
N ASP A 634 -30.00 -25.50 -3.82
CA ASP A 634 -30.62 -26.31 -2.76
C ASP A 634 -29.88 -26.09 -1.43
N ALA A 635 -28.55 -25.94 -1.45
CA ALA A 635 -27.73 -25.67 -0.27
C ALA A 635 -27.94 -24.26 0.28
N ILE A 636 -27.84 -23.23 -0.56
CA ILE A 636 -27.91 -21.82 -0.13
C ILE A 636 -29.32 -21.37 0.27
N THR A 637 -30.37 -22.03 -0.24
CA THR A 637 -31.76 -21.72 0.10
C THR A 637 -32.36 -22.64 1.17
N SER A 638 -31.55 -23.58 1.68
CA SER A 638 -31.95 -24.45 2.78
C SER A 638 -32.27 -23.63 4.03
N ARG A 639 -33.16 -24.14 4.89
CA ARG A 639 -33.44 -23.52 6.19
C ARG A 639 -32.67 -24.19 7.33
N ASP A 640 -32.41 -25.49 7.20
CA ASP A 640 -31.86 -26.35 8.25
C ASP A 640 -30.75 -27.28 7.72
N GLY A 641 -30.20 -26.98 6.54
CA GLY A 641 -29.22 -27.83 5.85
C GLY A 641 -27.79 -27.71 6.39
N TRP A 642 -26.86 -28.45 5.77
CA TRP A 642 -25.44 -28.45 6.16
C TRP A 642 -24.78 -27.05 6.10
N ALA A 643 -25.32 -26.16 5.26
CA ALA A 643 -24.88 -24.76 5.13
C ALA A 643 -25.07 -23.95 6.41
N HIS A 644 -25.94 -24.40 7.33
CA HIS A 644 -26.24 -23.79 8.63
C HIS A 644 -25.62 -24.58 9.81
N ASN A 645 -24.64 -25.44 9.54
CA ASN A 645 -24.06 -26.30 10.58
C ASN A 645 -23.33 -25.47 11.66
N ALA A 646 -23.96 -25.36 12.84
CA ALA A 646 -23.46 -24.61 13.98
C ALA A 646 -22.03 -25.01 14.41
N THR A 647 -21.64 -26.28 14.26
CA THR A 647 -20.29 -26.73 14.60
C THR A 647 -19.25 -26.14 13.63
N MET A 648 -19.56 -26.13 12.33
CA MET A 648 -18.67 -25.50 11.33
C MET A 648 -18.65 -23.97 11.49
N LEU A 649 -19.79 -23.38 11.85
CA LEU A 649 -19.89 -21.95 12.10
C LEU A 649 -19.17 -21.53 13.39
N ALA A 650 -19.10 -22.39 14.41
CA ALA A 650 -18.39 -22.13 15.66
C ALA A 650 -16.88 -22.41 15.59
N LEU A 651 -16.42 -23.26 14.68
CA LEU A 651 -15.00 -23.63 14.53
C LEU A 651 -14.15 -22.56 13.80
N GLY A 652 -14.77 -21.69 13.01
CA GLY A 652 -14.14 -20.49 12.47
C GLY A 652 -14.94 -19.30 12.94
N GLY A 653 -14.31 -18.35 13.63
CA GLY A 653 -14.95 -17.25 14.36
C GLY A 653 -16.16 -16.64 13.65
N ASN A 654 -17.10 -16.15 14.45
CA ASN A 654 -18.21 -15.32 13.95
C ASN A 654 -17.65 -14.34 12.92
N GLY A 655 -18.33 -14.21 11.77
CA GLY A 655 -18.02 -13.19 10.80
C GLY A 655 -18.27 -11.82 11.43
N ASP A 656 -17.30 -11.34 12.22
CA ASP A 656 -17.42 -10.07 12.92
C ASP A 656 -16.98 -8.95 11.97
N GLU A 657 -17.99 -8.28 11.42
CA GLU A 657 -18.11 -6.82 11.46
C GLU A 657 -17.01 -5.98 10.77
N GLY A 658 -16.37 -6.51 9.71
CA GLY A 658 -15.44 -5.75 8.85
C GLY A 658 -16.09 -4.70 7.93
N GLY A 659 -17.40 -4.51 8.02
CA GLY A 659 -18.13 -3.43 7.36
C GLY A 659 -19.12 -2.81 8.33
N MET A 660 -18.69 -1.76 9.04
CA MET A 660 -19.62 -0.82 9.68
C MET A 660 -20.55 -0.29 8.59
N ASP A 661 -21.72 -0.90 8.46
CA ASP A 661 -23.03 -0.23 8.30
C ASP A 661 -24.18 -1.22 8.04
N GLU A 662 -23.93 -2.51 7.76
CA GLU A 662 -25.01 -3.46 7.50
C GLU A 662 -24.75 -4.88 8.07
N VAL A 663 -25.54 -5.21 9.10
CA VAL A 663 -25.98 -6.57 9.49
C VAL A 663 -25.07 -7.36 10.45
N GLY A 664 -25.25 -7.11 11.75
CA GLY A 664 -24.97 -8.05 12.85
C GLY A 664 -26.04 -9.13 13.04
N GLU A 665 -26.62 -9.66 11.96
CA GLU A 665 -27.46 -10.86 12.06
C GLU A 665 -26.59 -12.08 11.83
N GLY A 666 -26.51 -12.95 12.84
CA GLY A 666 -25.88 -14.26 12.73
C GLY A 666 -26.45 -15.09 11.58
N ASP A 667 -25.79 -16.23 11.31
CA ASP A 667 -26.18 -17.15 10.25
C ASP A 667 -27.69 -17.43 10.28
N SER A 668 -28.36 -17.15 9.16
CA SER A 668 -29.80 -17.29 9.01
C SER A 668 -30.15 -17.70 7.57
N PRO A 669 -31.35 -18.24 7.31
CA PRO A 669 -31.73 -18.60 5.94
C PRO A 669 -31.70 -17.41 4.96
N SER A 670 -31.97 -16.19 5.42
CA SER A 670 -31.88 -14.96 4.61
C SER A 670 -30.44 -14.45 4.45
N ASN A 671 -29.57 -14.69 5.44
CA ASN A 671 -28.17 -14.27 5.48
C ASN A 671 -27.22 -15.44 5.80
N PRO A 672 -27.17 -16.53 5.00
CA PRO A 672 -26.31 -17.67 5.30
C PRO A 672 -24.83 -17.32 5.11
N TYR A 673 -23.95 -17.83 5.97
CA TYR A 673 -22.49 -17.73 5.76
C TYR A 673 -22.07 -18.34 4.42
N PHE A 674 -22.73 -19.44 4.04
CA PHE A 674 -22.55 -20.06 2.72
C PHE A 674 -22.90 -19.11 1.56
N GLY A 675 -23.76 -18.11 1.78
CA GLY A 675 -24.02 -17.05 0.80
C GLY A 675 -22.79 -16.23 0.46
N PHE A 676 -21.95 -15.89 1.45
CA PHE A 676 -20.65 -15.27 1.20
C PHE A 676 -19.74 -16.20 0.40
N THR A 677 -19.74 -17.51 0.69
CA THR A 677 -18.98 -18.49 -0.10
C THR A 677 -19.41 -18.49 -1.56
N VAL A 678 -20.72 -18.51 -1.85
CA VAL A 678 -21.24 -18.42 -3.22
C VAL A 678 -20.83 -17.11 -3.90
N GLU A 679 -20.80 -15.98 -3.17
CA GLU A 679 -20.30 -14.71 -3.70
C GLU A 679 -18.84 -14.80 -4.17
N ARG A 680 -17.98 -15.55 -3.47
CA ARG A 680 -16.54 -15.67 -3.77
C ARG A 680 -16.23 -16.57 -4.96
N ILE A 681 -17.11 -17.50 -5.30
CA ILE A 681 -16.84 -18.56 -6.28
C ILE A 681 -17.46 -18.33 -7.66
N TRP A 682 -18.12 -17.21 -7.93
CA TRP A 682 -18.70 -16.94 -9.26
C TRP A 682 -17.65 -16.99 -10.37
N GLY A 683 -16.45 -16.46 -10.12
CA GLY A 683 -15.33 -16.57 -11.05
C GLY A 683 -15.01 -18.03 -11.39
N LEU A 684 -14.91 -18.89 -10.37
CA LEU A 684 -14.66 -20.33 -10.56
C LEU A 684 -15.83 -21.02 -11.28
N LEU A 685 -17.07 -20.75 -10.88
CA LEU A 685 -18.29 -21.32 -11.48
C LEU A 685 -18.47 -20.99 -12.96
N ILE A 686 -17.99 -19.84 -13.41
CA ILE A 686 -18.07 -19.40 -14.82
C ILE A 686 -16.72 -19.61 -15.54
N GLN A 687 -15.84 -20.45 -14.96
CA GLN A 687 -14.55 -20.86 -15.54
C GLN A 687 -13.64 -19.67 -15.90
N CYS A 688 -13.65 -18.63 -15.06
CA CYS A 688 -12.78 -17.46 -15.16
C CYS A 688 -11.85 -17.31 -13.95
N GLY A 689 -12.13 -18.03 -12.86
CA GLY A 689 -11.40 -17.93 -11.60
C GLY A 689 -9.97 -18.48 -11.65
N THR A 690 -9.59 -19.25 -12.67
CA THR A 690 -8.26 -19.86 -12.79
C THR A 690 -7.30 -19.04 -13.67
N ASP A 691 -7.79 -17.97 -14.30
CA ASP A 691 -6.96 -17.06 -15.08
C ASP A 691 -6.23 -16.06 -14.16
N LYS A 692 -4.92 -16.27 -14.00
CA LYS A 692 -4.07 -15.40 -13.18
C LYS A 692 -3.88 -14.01 -13.79
N ALA A 693 -3.95 -13.90 -15.12
CA ALA A 693 -3.79 -12.62 -15.80
C ALA A 693 -4.96 -11.68 -15.48
N VAL A 694 -6.19 -12.18 -15.43
CA VAL A 694 -7.37 -11.39 -15.01
C VAL A 694 -7.20 -10.92 -13.56
N ALA A 695 -6.74 -11.80 -12.68
CA ALA A 695 -6.46 -11.42 -11.29
C ALA A 695 -5.38 -10.35 -11.19
N ALA A 696 -4.37 -10.40 -12.07
CA ALA A 696 -3.20 -9.53 -12.04
C ALA A 696 -3.39 -8.18 -12.71
N ARG A 697 -4.04 -8.14 -13.87
CA ARG A 697 -4.12 -6.97 -14.75
C ARG A 697 -5.33 -6.11 -14.46
N CYS A 698 -6.41 -6.72 -13.99
CA CYS A 698 -7.66 -5.99 -13.83
C CYS A 698 -7.52 -4.80 -12.86
N PRO A 699 -7.72 -3.55 -13.31
CA PRO A 699 -7.70 -2.40 -12.44
C PRO A 699 -8.77 -2.46 -11.35
N SER A 700 -8.59 -1.66 -10.30
CA SER A 700 -9.63 -1.42 -9.31
C SER A 700 -10.81 -0.66 -9.95
N LEU A 701 -11.96 -0.72 -9.29
CA LEU A 701 -13.14 0.05 -9.70
C LEU A 701 -12.86 1.56 -9.73
N LEU A 702 -11.99 2.06 -8.84
CA LEU A 702 -11.64 3.48 -8.76
C LEU A 702 -10.71 3.92 -9.90
N SER A 703 -9.74 3.08 -10.27
CA SER A 703 -8.76 3.41 -11.31
C SER A 703 -9.36 3.38 -12.71
N GLY A 704 -10.34 2.50 -12.96
CA GLY A 704 -10.96 2.35 -14.29
C GLY A 704 -9.98 1.81 -15.34
N MET A 705 -10.36 1.85 -16.62
CA MET A 705 -9.48 1.45 -17.73
C MET A 705 -8.37 2.50 -17.94
N GLY A 706 -7.13 2.05 -17.84
CA GLY A 706 -5.92 2.85 -18.04
C GLY A 706 -5.51 3.00 -19.51
N ARG A 707 -4.44 3.77 -19.74
CA ARG A 707 -3.86 3.92 -21.07
C ARG A 707 -3.05 2.68 -21.45
N GLY A 708 -3.52 1.94 -22.45
CA GLY A 708 -2.86 0.74 -22.95
C GLY A 708 -3.38 -0.56 -22.33
N ASP A 709 -4.42 -0.48 -21.50
CA ASP A 709 -5.15 -1.65 -21.00
C ASP A 709 -5.96 -2.29 -22.14
N ASP A 710 -6.20 -3.58 -22.03
CA ASP A 710 -7.05 -4.34 -22.95
C ASP A 710 -8.37 -4.75 -22.28
N VAL A 711 -9.43 -4.93 -23.08
CA VAL A 711 -10.72 -5.39 -22.56
C VAL A 711 -10.59 -6.76 -21.88
N GLY A 712 -9.64 -7.62 -22.28
CA GLY A 712 -9.36 -8.90 -21.65
C GLY A 712 -8.73 -8.80 -20.25
N ASP A 713 -8.26 -7.64 -19.82
CA ASP A 713 -7.56 -7.51 -18.53
C ASP A 713 -8.49 -7.71 -17.32
N CYS A 714 -9.79 -7.51 -17.48
CA CYS A 714 -10.79 -7.63 -16.40
C CYS A 714 -11.85 -8.71 -16.60
N GLN A 715 -11.75 -9.51 -17.64
CA GLN A 715 -12.78 -10.49 -17.98
C GLN A 715 -12.19 -11.68 -18.71
N CYS A 716 -12.91 -12.79 -18.67
CA CYS A 716 -12.65 -13.89 -19.57
C CYS A 716 -13.54 -13.75 -20.80
N LEU A 717 -12.90 -13.65 -21.96
CA LEU A 717 -13.60 -13.60 -23.24
C LEU A 717 -14.02 -15.02 -23.66
N ASP A 718 -15.14 -15.12 -24.34
CA ASP A 718 -15.48 -16.27 -25.17
C ASP A 718 -14.85 -15.99 -26.52
N GLU A 719 -13.79 -16.71 -26.89
CA GLU A 719 -13.17 -16.53 -28.20
C GLU A 719 -14.25 -16.65 -29.28
N ALA A 720 -14.27 -15.69 -30.20
CA ALA A 720 -15.09 -15.81 -31.40
C ALA A 720 -14.55 -16.99 -32.19
N GLY A 721 -15.31 -18.08 -32.24
CA GLY A 721 -15.02 -19.22 -33.12
C GLY A 721 -14.94 -18.81 -34.59
#